data_AF-A0A0J5T925-F1
#
_entry.id   AF-A0A0J5T925-F1
#
_cell.length_a   1.000
_cell.length_b   1.000
_cell.length_c   1.000
_cell.angle_alpha   90.00
_cell.angle_beta   90.00
_cell.angle_gamma   90.00
#
_symmetry.space_group_name_H-M   'P 1'
#
loop_
_entity.id
_entity.type
_entity.pdbx_description
1 polymer ?
#
loop_
_entity_poly.entity_id
_entity_poly.type
_entity_poly.pdbx_seq_one_letter_code
_entity_poly.pdbx_strand_id
1 'polypeptide(L)'
;MANYHVTPSNWNNPGFWNGVTATAGEDTLDFTALTDRFDVSFDANSQDLFLSDGTAALRIGAGNAGGGRDAYLGGQTGWSAFRFVTGSEGGDTLTGDAGADNLDGNSGDDSLLGNEGDDVLTGGQGADTMRGGYGADTILGDEGDDSLFGNEDGDSIEGGAGNDSIYGEYGNDYVSGGDGDDHLEGNEGDDTIYGGDGNDWMRGSYDNDALYGGAGDDYLWGGYGDDTFHIENGFGNDTVDAEGVAETNGDTLDLSAVTDALRVDLTSLYPEVGTVSDGLSTLEFDEIENILLGAGVDTVVLGAQGGADVVHGFFAPTDLGGGVFASNDLLDVTDIRDEDDNLIDTSDITVSDTQGDGTGDAVLTFPGAVSLVLAGVSAAQVQSPAQLAALGIPLAEGASDDPADPIDPVDPVDSVDPTDPAGPTAELPQIDGAFEFEATVRFDDIGAGGSQRVFEFGGAGEDSITFGQLGPSTAVLFEIVQDGATSLIVAEDALVEGETATWTVGVDETGFMYIEKDGVQVGEGDGVVPADVPRLSNTLGASSNPDLTPLIGEISDVSITQDGSVWVEDGGSTTVDPADPTDPDDPADPIDPVDPVDPVDPTEPTVPAGPTAELPQIDGAFEFEATVRFDDIGAGGSQRVFEFGGAGEDSITFGQLGPSTAVLFEIVHDGATSLIVAEDALVEGETATWTVGVDETGFMYIEKDGVQVGEGDGVVPADVPRLSNTLGASSNPDLTPLIGEISDVSITQDGSVWVEDSAGTADGTGTDTADIANSDASDLDYEVNLETGTDQYGNNYAEIENVLGGTGDDSLTGNTGDNLLSGGGGDDTLTGGGGDDTLHGGAGDDVFALQDVAGSVTISDFGANGDADQIDLTATAAFASGEDLMAALMQEDGHASLSFDIGDETQNVLIFSEDDLEASDFAF
;
A
#
# COMPACT_ATOMS: atom_id res chain seq x y z
N MET A 1 -27.57 -13.96 36.48
CA MET A 1 -26.57 -13.81 37.55
C MET A 1 -26.64 -14.93 38.59
N ALA A 2 -26.16 -16.12 38.23
CA ALA A 2 -25.15 -16.82 39.03
C ALA A 2 -23.75 -16.39 38.54
N ASN A 3 -22.77 -16.33 39.45
CA ASN A 3 -21.35 -16.24 39.08
C ASN A 3 -20.71 -17.61 39.39
N TYR A 4 -19.79 -18.05 38.52
CA TYR A 4 -19.17 -19.36 38.55
C TYR A 4 -17.63 -19.31 38.64
N HIS A 5 -17.07 -18.59 39.64
CA HIS A 5 -15.63 -18.58 39.96
C HIS A 5 -14.90 -19.92 39.70
N VAL A 6 -13.96 -19.91 38.76
CA VAL A 6 -13.07 -21.00 38.39
C VAL A 6 -11.76 -20.86 39.18
N THR A 7 -11.16 -21.98 39.56
CA THR A 7 -9.92 -22.02 40.34
C THR A 7 -9.11 -23.27 39.99
N PRO A 8 -7.81 -23.33 40.32
CA PRO A 8 -6.97 -24.53 40.19
C PRO A 8 -7.47 -25.75 40.98
N SER A 9 -8.53 -25.60 41.79
CA SER A 9 -9.16 -26.68 42.57
C SER A 9 -10.49 -27.22 42.01
N ASN A 10 -11.14 -26.53 41.06
CA ASN A 10 -12.42 -26.94 40.45
C ASN A 10 -12.42 -26.99 38.91
N TRP A 11 -11.48 -26.35 38.20
CA TRP A 11 -11.35 -26.50 36.73
C TRP A 11 -11.32 -27.98 36.29
N ASN A 12 -10.52 -28.80 36.97
CA ASN A 12 -10.38 -30.23 36.72
C ASN A 12 -11.49 -31.11 37.39
N ASN A 13 -12.66 -30.56 37.69
CA ASN A 13 -13.76 -31.24 38.40
C ASN A 13 -15.07 -31.26 37.58
N PRO A 14 -15.43 -32.39 36.92
CA PRO A 14 -16.70 -32.50 36.21
C PRO A 14 -17.95 -32.24 37.08
N GLY A 15 -17.86 -32.39 38.40
CA GLY A 15 -18.95 -32.07 39.33
C GLY A 15 -19.15 -30.57 39.61
N PHE A 16 -18.21 -29.71 39.19
CA PHE A 16 -18.38 -28.26 39.13
C PHE A 16 -19.09 -27.88 37.81
N TRP A 17 -18.54 -28.31 36.66
CA TRP A 17 -19.12 -28.06 35.33
C TRP A 17 -20.53 -28.65 35.14
N ASN A 18 -20.84 -29.84 35.67
CA ASN A 18 -22.23 -30.38 35.70
C ASN A 18 -23.16 -29.62 36.68
N GLY A 19 -22.64 -28.65 37.43
CA GLY A 19 -23.37 -27.72 38.29
C GLY A 19 -23.51 -26.32 37.71
N VAL A 20 -22.78 -26.01 36.63
CA VAL A 20 -23.00 -24.84 35.78
C VAL A 20 -24.28 -25.10 34.99
N THR A 21 -25.27 -24.22 35.12
CA THR A 21 -26.53 -24.32 34.37
C THR A 21 -27.03 -22.94 34.00
N ALA A 22 -27.07 -22.64 32.71
CA ALA A 22 -27.62 -21.41 32.17
C ALA A 22 -28.95 -21.03 32.84
N THR A 23 -28.94 -19.93 33.59
CA THR A 23 -30.15 -19.15 33.83
C THR A 23 -30.27 -18.07 32.75
N ALA A 24 -31.42 -17.38 32.67
CA ALA A 24 -31.75 -16.62 31.46
C ALA A 24 -30.99 -15.28 31.37
N GLY A 25 -29.84 -15.28 30.69
CA GLY A 25 -29.25 -14.12 30.01
C GLY A 25 -28.55 -13.09 30.89
N GLU A 26 -27.86 -13.51 31.95
CA GLU A 26 -27.05 -12.61 32.80
C GLU A 26 -26.00 -13.39 33.65
N ASP A 27 -25.57 -14.61 33.29
CA ASP A 27 -24.66 -15.40 34.17
C ASP A 27 -23.19 -15.01 33.94
N THR A 28 -22.34 -15.15 34.97
CA THR A 28 -20.92 -14.73 34.95
C THR A 28 -19.99 -15.93 35.04
N LEU A 29 -19.00 -15.99 34.16
CA LEU A 29 -17.83 -16.85 34.24
C LEU A 29 -16.63 -15.97 34.65
N ASP A 30 -15.74 -16.52 35.46
CA ASP A 30 -14.83 -15.72 36.30
C ASP A 30 -13.59 -16.57 36.54
N PHE A 31 -12.48 -16.22 35.90
CA PHE A 31 -11.22 -16.95 35.91
C PHE A 31 -10.13 -16.30 36.78
N THR A 32 -10.39 -15.13 37.40
CA THR A 32 -9.46 -14.31 38.23
C THR A 32 -8.85 -14.99 39.47
N ALA A 33 -9.12 -16.28 39.67
CA ALA A 33 -8.50 -17.11 40.71
C ALA A 33 -7.62 -18.24 40.12
N LEU A 34 -7.38 -18.21 38.81
CA LEU A 34 -6.24 -18.79 38.11
C LEU A 34 -5.00 -17.88 38.32
N THR A 35 -4.01 -17.86 37.40
CA THR A 35 -2.71 -17.17 37.49
C THR A 35 -1.99 -17.21 36.12
N ASP A 36 -1.22 -16.19 35.73
CA ASP A 36 -0.09 -16.10 34.76
C ASP A 36 0.17 -17.23 33.73
N ARG A 37 0.27 -18.46 34.22
CA ARG A 37 0.59 -19.70 33.51
C ARG A 37 -0.62 -20.48 32.97
N PHE A 38 -1.83 -19.94 33.07
CA PHE A 38 -3.06 -20.53 32.51
C PHE A 38 -3.41 -19.75 31.23
N ASP A 39 -4.00 -20.42 30.25
CA ASP A 39 -4.73 -19.76 29.15
C ASP A 39 -6.20 -20.24 29.17
N VAL A 40 -7.09 -19.35 28.75
CA VAL A 40 -8.54 -19.51 28.63
C VAL A 40 -8.93 -19.17 27.21
N SER A 41 -9.06 -20.18 26.34
CA SER A 41 -9.55 -19.99 24.97
C SER A 41 -11.00 -20.45 24.83
N PHE A 42 -11.89 -19.60 24.31
CA PHE A 42 -13.29 -19.94 24.09
C PHE A 42 -13.67 -19.98 22.60
N ASP A 43 -14.31 -21.08 22.20
CA ASP A 43 -14.77 -21.34 20.83
C ASP A 43 -16.31 -21.32 20.81
N ALA A 44 -16.86 -20.19 20.36
CA ALA A 44 -18.30 -19.96 20.20
C ALA A 44 -18.94 -20.96 19.21
N ASN A 45 -18.22 -21.29 18.13
CA ASN A 45 -18.68 -22.13 17.03
C ASN A 45 -18.85 -23.61 17.43
N SER A 46 -17.84 -24.25 18.05
CA SER A 46 -17.96 -25.64 18.54
C SER A 46 -18.57 -25.76 19.95
N GLN A 47 -18.85 -24.62 20.58
CA GLN A 47 -19.36 -24.46 21.94
C GLN A 47 -18.51 -25.26 22.93
N ASP A 48 -17.23 -24.93 22.95
CA ASP A 48 -16.23 -25.45 23.88
C ASP A 48 -15.38 -24.34 24.49
N LEU A 49 -15.09 -24.51 25.78
CA LEU A 49 -14.07 -23.79 26.50
C LEU A 49 -12.83 -24.68 26.61
N PHE A 50 -11.69 -24.14 26.25
CA PHE A 50 -10.36 -24.70 26.43
C PHE A 50 -9.71 -24.03 27.64
N LEU A 51 -8.95 -24.79 28.42
CA LEU A 51 -8.18 -24.29 29.57
C LEU A 51 -6.82 -24.97 29.62
N SER A 52 -5.75 -24.24 29.37
CA SER A 52 -4.36 -24.72 29.50
C SER A 52 -3.75 -24.40 30.85
N ASP A 53 -2.63 -25.05 31.19
CA ASP A 53 -1.75 -24.61 32.29
C ASP A 53 -0.26 -24.64 31.88
N GLY A 54 -0.03 -24.51 30.56
CA GLY A 54 1.24 -24.79 29.89
C GLY A 54 1.67 -26.27 29.91
N THR A 55 0.94 -27.15 30.62
CA THR A 55 1.28 -28.58 30.72
C THR A 55 0.13 -29.55 30.45
N ALA A 56 -1.12 -29.10 30.58
CA ALA A 56 -2.30 -29.87 30.21
C ALA A 56 -3.48 -28.95 29.83
N ALA A 57 -3.86 -28.97 28.55
CA ALA A 57 -5.13 -28.44 28.08
C ALA A 57 -6.30 -29.35 28.50
N LEU A 58 -7.42 -28.75 28.90
CA LEU A 58 -8.73 -29.40 29.08
C LEU A 58 -9.73 -28.87 28.05
N ARG A 59 -10.68 -29.69 27.60
CA ARG A 59 -11.81 -29.25 26.76
C ARG A 59 -13.15 -29.50 27.45
N ILE A 60 -14.02 -28.47 27.51
CA ILE A 60 -15.26 -28.43 28.28
C ILE A 60 -16.40 -27.96 27.38
N GLY A 61 -17.58 -28.61 27.37
CA GLY A 61 -18.73 -28.04 26.66
C GLY A 61 -20.03 -28.84 26.65
N ALA A 62 -20.93 -28.49 25.72
CA ALA A 62 -22.35 -28.85 25.73
C ALA A 62 -22.74 -30.13 24.95
N GLY A 63 -21.92 -30.57 23.98
CA GLY A 63 -22.27 -31.60 22.99
C GLY A 63 -22.17 -33.06 23.45
N ASN A 64 -23.23 -33.86 23.27
CA ASN A 64 -23.24 -35.30 23.62
C ASN A 64 -22.83 -36.20 22.44
N ALA A 65 -21.64 -35.93 21.88
CA ALA A 65 -21.00 -36.71 20.83
C ALA A 65 -19.64 -37.28 21.31
N GLY A 66 -19.17 -38.36 20.69
CA GLY A 66 -18.06 -39.14 21.24
C GLY A 66 -16.67 -38.68 20.81
N GLY A 67 -16.07 -37.73 21.53
CA GLY A 67 -14.65 -37.36 21.35
C GLY A 67 -14.15 -36.39 22.43
N GLY A 68 -12.84 -36.47 22.75
CA GLY A 68 -12.07 -35.43 23.47
C GLY A 68 -12.46 -35.13 24.93
N ARG A 69 -13.59 -34.43 25.12
CA ARG A 69 -13.91 -33.50 26.23
C ARG A 69 -13.74 -34.10 27.64
N ASP A 70 -13.08 -33.35 28.53
CA ASP A 70 -12.76 -33.72 29.92
C ASP A 70 -13.91 -33.45 30.90
N ALA A 71 -14.69 -32.41 30.62
CA ALA A 71 -15.91 -32.09 31.35
C ALA A 71 -17.09 -31.75 30.42
N TYR A 72 -18.30 -31.72 30.99
CA TYR A 72 -19.54 -31.72 30.22
C TYR A 72 -20.63 -30.90 30.94
N LEU A 73 -21.29 -29.99 30.21
CA LEU A 73 -22.27 -29.03 30.77
C LEU A 73 -23.71 -29.56 30.87
N GLY A 74 -24.14 -30.48 30.01
CA GLY A 74 -25.39 -31.24 30.26
C GLY A 74 -26.57 -31.05 29.31
N GLY A 75 -26.40 -30.45 28.12
CA GLY A 75 -27.46 -30.34 27.11
C GLY A 75 -27.39 -29.02 26.35
N GLN A 76 -28.51 -28.56 25.78
CA GLN A 76 -28.61 -27.27 25.08
C GLN A 76 -28.67 -26.07 26.05
N THR A 77 -27.74 -26.03 26.99
CA THR A 77 -27.19 -24.78 27.53
C THR A 77 -26.04 -24.43 26.61
N GLY A 78 -26.27 -23.53 25.65
CA GLY A 78 -25.16 -22.89 24.95
C GLY A 78 -24.34 -22.09 25.96
N TRP A 79 -23.13 -21.71 25.56
CA TRP A 79 -22.34 -20.73 26.32
C TRP A 79 -23.00 -19.34 26.26
N SER A 80 -23.81 -19.10 25.21
CA SER A 80 -24.80 -18.03 25.02
C SER A 80 -25.88 -17.95 26.11
N ALA A 81 -25.44 -17.56 27.29
CA ALA A 81 -26.16 -17.49 28.57
C ALA A 81 -25.27 -16.89 29.68
N PHE A 82 -23.94 -17.05 29.53
CA PHE A 82 -23.00 -16.08 30.05
C PHE A 82 -23.20 -14.73 29.32
N ARG A 83 -22.82 -13.65 29.99
CA ARG A 83 -22.82 -12.26 29.49
C ARG A 83 -21.72 -11.41 30.13
N PHE A 84 -20.78 -12.10 30.75
CA PHE A 84 -19.77 -11.58 31.66
C PHE A 84 -18.72 -12.69 31.76
N VAL A 85 -17.58 -12.51 31.11
CA VAL A 85 -16.46 -13.46 31.09
C VAL A 85 -15.21 -12.70 31.48
N THR A 86 -14.78 -12.86 32.73
CA THR A 86 -13.50 -12.31 33.19
C THR A 86 -12.39 -13.36 33.11
N GLY A 87 -11.27 -13.03 32.48
CA GLY A 87 -10.03 -13.79 32.31
C GLY A 87 -9.22 -13.99 33.60
N SER A 88 -7.91 -14.23 33.44
CA SER A 88 -7.06 -14.89 34.43
C SER A 88 -6.09 -13.96 35.17
N GLU A 89 -4.77 -14.11 34.96
CA GLU A 89 -3.70 -13.15 35.26
C GLU A 89 -2.57 -13.34 34.21
N GLY A 90 -2.91 -13.77 32.98
CA GLY A 90 -2.03 -14.04 31.84
C GLY A 90 -2.85 -14.42 30.60
N GLY A 91 -2.25 -14.24 29.40
CA GLY A 91 -2.90 -14.23 28.08
C GLY A 91 -4.01 -15.27 27.84
N ASP A 92 -5.23 -14.75 27.66
CA ASP A 92 -6.49 -15.45 27.42
C ASP A 92 -7.11 -15.05 26.06
N THR A 93 -7.90 -15.94 25.45
CA THR A 93 -8.63 -15.69 24.19
C THR A 93 -10.13 -15.77 24.44
N LEU A 94 -10.78 -14.62 24.57
CA LEU A 94 -12.20 -14.48 24.91
C LEU A 94 -13.02 -14.14 23.66
N THR A 95 -14.24 -14.66 23.58
CA THR A 95 -15.12 -14.45 22.43
C THR A 95 -16.57 -14.39 22.89
N GLY A 96 -17.37 -13.48 22.34
CA GLY A 96 -18.79 -13.34 22.65
C GLY A 96 -19.69 -14.42 22.04
N ASP A 97 -20.99 -14.19 22.11
CA ASP A 97 -22.02 -14.84 21.28
C ASP A 97 -22.67 -13.81 20.34
N ALA A 98 -23.89 -14.02 19.85
CA ALA A 98 -24.60 -13.04 19.04
C ALA A 98 -25.58 -12.22 19.90
N GLY A 99 -25.05 -11.46 20.86
CA GLY A 99 -25.79 -10.33 21.46
C GLY A 99 -25.49 -9.99 22.92
N ALA A 100 -24.72 -8.91 23.12
CA ALA A 100 -24.54 -8.11 24.33
C ALA A 100 -23.97 -8.90 25.51
N ASP A 101 -22.73 -9.32 25.34
CA ASP A 101 -21.78 -9.88 26.28
C ASP A 101 -20.98 -8.77 27.01
N ASN A 102 -20.01 -9.19 27.84
CA ASN A 102 -19.02 -8.32 28.45
C ASN A 102 -17.77 -9.17 28.73
N LEU A 103 -16.66 -8.79 28.11
CA LEU A 103 -15.37 -9.47 28.13
C LEU A 103 -14.36 -8.59 28.89
N ASP A 104 -13.46 -9.22 29.63
CA ASP A 104 -12.63 -8.58 30.68
C ASP A 104 -11.39 -9.46 30.86
N GLY A 105 -10.29 -9.19 30.16
CA GLY A 105 -9.05 -10.00 30.24
C GLY A 105 -8.36 -9.88 31.61
N ASN A 106 -8.27 -8.63 32.04
CA ASN A 106 -7.83 -8.07 33.32
C ASN A 106 -6.32 -8.02 33.58
N SER A 107 -5.50 -8.92 33.02
CA SER A 107 -4.03 -8.84 33.05
C SER A 107 -3.41 -9.99 32.26
N GLY A 108 -2.40 -9.70 31.45
CA GLY A 108 -1.86 -10.62 30.45
C GLY A 108 -2.00 -10.00 29.07
N ASP A 109 -1.29 -10.53 28.08
CA ASP A 109 -1.41 -10.11 26.69
C ASP A 109 -2.62 -10.89 26.11
N ASP A 110 -3.80 -10.30 26.17
CA ASP A 110 -5.12 -10.91 26.00
C ASP A 110 -5.73 -10.61 24.60
N SER A 111 -6.65 -11.48 24.13
CA SER A 111 -7.33 -11.33 22.83
C SER A 111 -8.85 -11.47 22.97
N LEU A 112 -9.61 -10.43 22.62
CA LEU A 112 -11.06 -10.33 22.81
C LEU A 112 -11.78 -10.07 21.47
N LEU A 113 -12.93 -10.73 21.27
CA LEU A 113 -13.78 -10.55 20.08
C LEU A 113 -15.27 -10.56 20.45
N GLY A 114 -16.01 -9.49 20.15
CA GLY A 114 -17.45 -9.34 20.45
C GLY A 114 -18.35 -10.25 19.59
N ASN A 115 -18.34 -10.04 18.27
CA ASN A 115 -19.11 -10.70 17.17
C ASN A 115 -20.39 -9.95 16.72
N GLU A 116 -21.54 -10.13 17.40
CA GLU A 116 -22.80 -9.43 17.03
C GLU A 116 -23.48 -8.79 18.27
N GLY A 117 -23.23 -7.51 18.53
CA GLY A 117 -24.26 -6.56 19.01
C GLY A 117 -24.20 -6.06 20.46
N ASP A 118 -23.99 -4.76 20.65
CA ASP A 118 -24.04 -4.00 21.92
C ASP A 118 -23.15 -4.63 23.03
N ASP A 119 -21.91 -4.99 22.71
CA ASP A 119 -20.91 -5.63 23.59
C ASP A 119 -20.06 -4.61 24.39
N VAL A 120 -19.29 -5.11 25.36
CA VAL A 120 -18.32 -4.31 26.13
C VAL A 120 -17.05 -5.12 26.38
N LEU A 121 -15.94 -4.72 25.75
CA LEU A 121 -14.62 -5.33 25.86
C LEU A 121 -13.75 -4.52 26.84
N THR A 122 -12.80 -5.19 27.48
CA THR A 122 -11.81 -4.57 28.38
C THR A 122 -10.58 -5.46 28.42
N GLY A 123 -9.42 -4.92 28.04
CA GLY A 123 -8.13 -5.60 28.07
C GLY A 123 -7.62 -5.68 29.50
N GLY A 124 -6.77 -4.73 29.89
CA GLY A 124 -6.64 -4.27 31.27
C GLY A 124 -5.22 -4.17 31.83
N GLN A 125 -4.27 -4.99 31.36
CA GLN A 125 -2.87 -4.95 31.81
C GLN A 125 -1.94 -5.86 30.98
N GLY A 126 -1.58 -5.46 29.77
CA GLY A 126 -0.85 -6.30 28.81
C GLY A 126 -0.50 -5.54 27.53
N ALA A 127 -0.33 -6.27 26.43
CA ALA A 127 -0.51 -5.71 25.09
C ALA A 127 -1.67 -6.50 24.48
N ASP A 128 -2.85 -5.88 24.44
CA ASP A 128 -4.13 -6.54 24.21
C ASP A 128 -4.63 -6.32 22.78
N THR A 129 -5.35 -7.29 22.22
CA THR A 129 -5.92 -7.20 20.86
C THR A 129 -7.43 -7.39 20.90
N MET A 130 -8.19 -6.37 20.51
CA MET A 130 -9.64 -6.32 20.73
C MET A 130 -10.42 -5.91 19.48
N ARG A 131 -11.47 -6.66 19.16
CA ARG A 131 -12.39 -6.39 18.04
C ARG A 131 -13.84 -6.41 18.52
N GLY A 132 -14.60 -5.35 18.26
CA GLY A 132 -16.04 -5.29 18.54
C GLY A 132 -16.80 -6.26 17.63
N GLY A 133 -17.05 -5.82 16.40
CA GLY A 133 -17.74 -6.59 15.37
C GLY A 133 -18.97 -5.84 14.86
N TYR A 134 -20.15 -6.46 14.95
CA TYR A 134 -21.41 -5.87 14.49
C TYR A 134 -22.24 -5.27 15.63
N GLY A 135 -22.13 -3.98 15.88
CA GLY A 135 -23.02 -3.23 16.78
C GLY A 135 -22.29 -2.14 17.56
N ALA A 136 -23.06 -1.20 18.13
CA ALA A 136 -22.53 -0.12 18.94
C ALA A 136 -22.03 -0.62 20.31
N ASP A 137 -20.75 -0.96 20.34
CA ASP A 137 -20.00 -1.64 21.37
C ASP A 137 -19.25 -0.62 22.27
N THR A 138 -18.31 -1.10 23.09
CA THR A 138 -17.42 -0.26 23.91
C THR A 138 -16.14 -1.01 24.21
N ILE A 139 -14.99 -0.47 23.82
CA ILE A 139 -13.68 -1.14 23.90
C ILE A 139 -12.74 -0.29 24.77
N LEU A 140 -12.02 -0.92 25.70
CA LEU A 140 -11.17 -0.26 26.70
C LEU A 140 -9.82 -1.00 26.85
N GLY A 141 -8.69 -0.36 26.54
CA GLY A 141 -7.33 -0.92 26.71
C GLY A 141 -6.85 -0.99 28.17
N ASP A 142 -6.96 0.14 28.88
CA ASP A 142 -6.62 0.39 30.31
C ASP A 142 -5.11 0.61 30.61
N GLU A 143 -4.22 -0.39 30.51
CA GLU A 143 -2.74 -0.26 30.76
C GLU A 143 -1.97 -1.18 29.79
N GLY A 144 -1.66 -0.70 28.57
CA GLY A 144 -1.00 -1.52 27.53
C GLY A 144 -0.49 -0.74 26.32
N ASP A 145 0.18 -1.45 25.41
CA ASP A 145 0.46 -1.00 24.03
C ASP A 145 -0.51 -1.80 23.14
N ASP A 146 -1.76 -1.33 22.98
CA ASP A 146 -2.91 -2.14 22.58
C ASP A 146 -3.33 -1.97 21.11
N SER A 147 -4.05 -2.94 20.55
CA SER A 147 -4.54 -2.95 19.16
C SER A 147 -6.06 -3.15 19.11
N LEU A 148 -6.79 -2.08 18.79
CA LEU A 148 -8.24 -1.95 19.00
C LEU A 148 -8.99 -1.66 17.69
N PHE A 149 -10.08 -2.38 17.44
CA PHE A 149 -10.91 -2.23 16.23
C PHE A 149 -12.40 -2.23 16.60
N GLY A 150 -13.16 -1.24 16.13
CA GLY A 150 -14.62 -1.20 16.31
C GLY A 150 -15.34 -2.20 15.40
N ASN A 151 -15.15 -2.04 14.08
CA ASN A 151 -15.69 -2.81 12.95
C ASN A 151 -16.97 -2.24 12.28
N GLU A 152 -18.20 -2.49 12.76
CA GLU A 152 -19.44 -2.01 12.10
C GLU A 152 -20.56 -1.55 13.08
N ASP A 153 -21.21 -0.41 12.77
CA ASP A 153 -22.07 0.44 13.63
C ASP A 153 -21.25 1.33 14.61
N GLY A 154 -21.82 2.49 14.99
CA GLY A 154 -21.04 3.56 15.65
C GLY A 154 -20.63 3.31 17.11
N ASP A 155 -19.33 3.42 17.39
CA ASP A 155 -18.62 2.80 18.51
C ASP A 155 -18.01 3.77 19.55
N SER A 156 -17.35 3.20 20.57
CA SER A 156 -16.72 3.93 21.67
C SER A 156 -15.45 3.22 22.14
N ILE A 157 -14.30 3.70 21.69
CA ILE A 157 -12.97 3.11 21.94
C ILE A 157 -12.12 4.07 22.80
N GLU A 158 -11.48 3.54 23.83
CA GLU A 158 -10.53 4.23 24.72
C GLU A 158 -9.31 3.29 24.86
N GLY A 159 -8.12 3.71 24.42
CA GLY A 159 -6.87 2.95 24.59
C GLY A 159 -6.45 2.94 26.07
N GLY A 160 -5.47 3.75 26.41
CA GLY A 160 -5.45 4.39 27.72
C GLY A 160 -4.08 4.84 28.22
N ALA A 161 -3.06 3.97 28.17
CA ALA A 161 -1.75 4.25 28.78
C ALA A 161 -0.63 3.30 28.30
N GLY A 162 -0.02 3.70 27.20
CA GLY A 162 1.06 3.07 26.43
C GLY A 162 0.94 3.58 25.00
N ASN A 163 1.50 2.90 24.01
CA ASN A 163 1.40 3.35 22.62
C ASN A 163 0.35 2.50 21.87
N ASP A 164 -0.86 3.04 21.70
CA ASP A 164 -2.04 2.31 21.22
C ASP A 164 -2.25 2.49 19.70
N SER A 165 -2.84 1.48 19.05
CA SER A 165 -3.25 1.50 17.64
C SER A 165 -4.75 1.23 17.53
N ILE A 166 -5.53 2.23 17.10
CA ILE A 166 -6.99 2.23 17.18
C ILE A 166 -7.63 2.55 15.83
N TYR A 167 -8.61 1.73 15.45
CA TYR A 167 -9.38 1.85 14.22
C TYR A 167 -10.88 1.83 14.56
N GLY A 168 -11.66 2.83 14.12
CA GLY A 168 -13.12 2.80 14.17
C GLY A 168 -13.69 1.77 13.19
N GLU A 169 -13.35 1.96 11.91
CA GLU A 169 -13.88 1.27 10.72
C GLU A 169 -15.24 1.87 10.28
N TYR A 170 -16.36 1.13 10.26
CA TYR A 170 -17.65 1.62 9.69
C TYR A 170 -18.60 2.20 10.75
N GLY A 171 -18.59 3.53 10.93
CA GLY A 171 -19.00 4.10 12.21
C GLY A 171 -19.76 5.45 12.23
N ASN A 172 -19.62 6.07 13.39
CA ASN A 172 -19.98 7.44 13.79
C ASN A 172 -19.35 7.60 15.19
N ASP A 173 -18.03 7.52 15.25
CA ASP A 173 -17.30 6.89 16.35
C ASP A 173 -16.76 7.87 17.38
N TYR A 174 -16.47 7.33 18.56
CA TYR A 174 -15.68 8.01 19.57
C TYR A 174 -14.38 7.23 19.75
N VAL A 175 -13.27 7.78 19.27
CA VAL A 175 -11.91 7.23 19.40
C VAL A 175 -11.13 8.09 20.39
N SER A 176 -10.36 7.45 21.27
CA SER A 176 -9.46 8.10 22.21
C SER A 176 -8.22 7.24 22.42
N GLY A 177 -7.03 7.81 22.22
CA GLY A 177 -5.74 7.23 22.64
C GLY A 177 -5.60 7.30 24.18
N GLY A 178 -4.59 8.00 24.70
CA GLY A 178 -4.56 8.35 26.13
C GLY A 178 -3.29 9.00 26.65
N ASP A 179 -2.62 8.33 27.59
CA ASP A 179 -1.26 8.66 28.05
C ASP A 179 -0.25 7.90 27.13
N GLY A 180 -0.10 8.30 25.85
CA GLY A 180 0.63 7.55 24.81
C GLY A 180 1.29 8.40 23.71
N ASP A 181 2.03 7.79 22.79
CA ASP A 181 2.26 8.35 21.43
C ASP A 181 1.48 7.41 20.47
N ASP A 182 0.25 7.77 20.13
CA ASP A 182 -0.79 6.84 19.63
C ASP A 182 -1.05 6.94 18.10
N HIS A 183 -1.60 5.88 17.49
CA HIS A 183 -2.04 5.82 16.08
C HIS A 183 -3.55 5.61 15.98
N LEU A 184 -4.28 6.59 15.43
CA LEU A 184 -5.75 6.66 15.53
C LEU A 184 -6.43 6.92 14.17
N GLU A 185 -7.30 6.00 13.71
CA GLU A 185 -8.08 6.17 12.48
C GLU A 185 -9.59 6.05 12.75
N GLY A 186 -10.38 7.03 12.30
CA GLY A 186 -11.84 6.93 12.29
C GLY A 186 -12.31 5.94 11.22
N ASN A 187 -12.08 6.32 9.96
CA ASN A 187 -12.42 5.65 8.70
C ASN A 187 -13.72 6.16 8.07
N GLU A 188 -14.90 5.58 8.36
CA GLU A 188 -16.11 5.81 7.56
C GLU A 188 -17.31 6.27 8.42
N GLY A 189 -17.37 7.57 8.74
CA GLY A 189 -18.45 8.19 9.53
C GLY A 189 -18.28 9.70 9.81
N ASP A 190 -19.27 10.34 10.43
CA ASP A 190 -19.01 11.62 11.13
C ASP A 190 -18.42 11.25 12.52
N ASP A 191 -17.11 11.21 12.66
CA ASP A 191 -16.42 10.65 13.84
C ASP A 191 -15.91 11.73 14.82
N THR A 192 -15.31 11.31 15.93
CA THR A 192 -14.68 12.21 16.90
C THR A 192 -13.48 11.52 17.54
N ILE A 193 -12.28 12.03 17.22
CA ILE A 193 -10.99 11.42 17.56
C ILE A 193 -10.25 12.30 18.57
N TYR A 194 -9.76 11.69 19.64
CA TYR A 194 -8.87 12.31 20.62
C TYR A 194 -7.53 11.57 20.66
N GLY A 195 -6.41 12.27 20.51
CA GLY A 195 -5.09 11.80 20.96
C GLY A 195 -5.03 11.80 22.50
N GLY A 196 -4.06 12.49 23.08
CA GLY A 196 -4.07 12.77 24.50
C GLY A 196 -2.88 13.55 25.05
N ASP A 197 -1.97 12.83 25.73
CA ASP A 197 -0.86 13.36 26.54
C ASP A 197 0.51 12.82 26.03
N GLY A 198 0.71 12.79 24.70
CA GLY A 198 1.98 12.54 24.00
C GLY A 198 1.87 12.84 22.48
N ASN A 199 2.75 12.28 21.64
CA ASN A 199 2.88 12.67 20.22
C ASN A 199 2.03 11.79 19.29
N ASP A 200 0.81 12.21 18.98
CA ASP A 200 -0.18 11.34 18.33
C ASP A 200 -0.31 11.52 16.81
N TRP A 201 -0.54 10.43 16.07
CA TRP A 201 -0.92 10.44 14.66
C TRP A 201 -2.42 10.10 14.53
N MET A 202 -3.18 10.95 13.84
CA MET A 202 -4.64 10.82 13.69
C MET A 202 -5.10 11.02 12.25
N ARG A 203 -6.15 10.31 11.87
CA ARG A 203 -6.81 10.43 10.57
C ARG A 203 -8.34 10.28 10.69
N GLY A 204 -9.09 11.21 10.11
CA GLY A 204 -10.54 11.11 9.95
C GLY A 204 -10.94 10.10 8.87
N SER A 205 -10.49 10.36 7.64
CA SER A 205 -10.73 9.65 6.37
C SER A 205 -11.99 10.05 5.58
N TYR A 206 -13.22 9.77 6.03
CA TYR A 206 -14.44 9.96 5.22
C TYR A 206 -15.68 10.41 6.01
N ASP A 207 -16.43 11.35 5.41
CA ASP A 207 -17.54 12.12 6.00
C ASP A 207 -17.01 13.29 6.87
N ASN A 208 -17.57 13.67 8.03
CA ASN A 208 -17.32 15.02 8.61
C ASN A 208 -16.79 14.95 10.06
N ASP A 209 -15.48 15.07 10.23
CA ASP A 209 -14.79 14.64 11.45
C ASP A 209 -14.42 15.75 12.43
N ALA A 210 -14.20 15.35 13.69
CA ALA A 210 -13.81 16.24 14.78
C ALA A 210 -12.56 15.72 15.51
N LEU A 211 -11.38 16.17 15.05
CA LEU A 211 -10.08 15.75 15.56
C LEU A 211 -9.59 16.69 16.69
N TYR A 212 -9.01 16.09 17.72
CA TYR A 212 -8.38 16.75 18.86
C TYR A 212 -7.07 16.00 19.15
N GLY A 213 -5.89 16.56 18.88
CA GLY A 213 -4.61 15.96 19.28
C GLY A 213 -4.46 15.98 20.80
N GLY A 214 -3.70 16.92 21.33
CA GLY A 214 -3.92 17.36 22.71
C GLY A 214 -2.75 18.10 23.33
N ALA A 215 -1.65 17.38 23.53
CA ALA A 215 -0.51 17.84 24.33
C ALA A 215 0.84 17.19 23.97
N GLY A 216 1.10 16.93 22.68
CA GLY A 216 2.41 16.59 22.14
C GLY A 216 2.73 17.35 20.86
N ASP A 217 3.71 16.87 20.10
CA ASP A 217 3.95 17.33 18.73
C ASP A 217 3.19 16.39 17.77
N ASP A 218 1.91 16.68 17.54
CA ASP A 218 0.89 15.79 16.93
C ASP A 218 0.80 15.91 15.38
N TYR A 219 0.26 14.90 14.69
CA TYR A 219 -0.12 14.97 13.26
C TYR A 219 -1.62 14.63 13.08
N LEU A 220 -2.40 15.56 12.53
CA LEU A 220 -3.85 15.45 12.35
C LEU A 220 -4.19 15.52 10.87
N TRP A 221 -4.75 14.44 10.30
CA TRP A 221 -5.25 14.39 8.93
C TRP A 221 -6.79 14.35 8.91
N GLY A 222 -7.42 15.24 8.14
CA GLY A 222 -8.86 15.24 7.86
C GLY A 222 -9.23 14.13 6.87
N GLY A 223 -9.38 14.49 5.59
CA GLY A 223 -9.67 13.55 4.51
C GLY A 223 -10.78 14.06 3.60
N TYR A 224 -11.86 13.28 3.45
CA TYR A 224 -12.98 13.58 2.57
C TYR A 224 -14.18 14.21 3.30
N GLY A 225 -14.08 15.48 3.71
CA GLY A 225 -15.06 16.06 4.64
C GLY A 225 -15.48 17.54 4.50
N ASP A 226 -15.91 18.08 5.65
CA ASP A 226 -16.09 19.50 5.99
C ASP A 226 -15.67 19.57 7.49
N ASP A 227 -14.41 19.23 7.78
CA ASP A 227 -13.87 18.76 9.05
C ASP A 227 -13.58 19.86 10.07
N THR A 228 -13.32 19.47 11.32
CA THR A 228 -13.02 20.41 12.41
C THR A 228 -11.87 19.95 13.32
N PHE A 229 -10.73 20.62 13.17
CA PHE A 229 -9.53 20.46 13.99
C PHE A 229 -9.62 21.35 15.24
N HIS A 230 -9.72 20.75 16.43
CA HIS A 230 -9.99 21.45 17.68
C HIS A 230 -8.73 21.64 18.55
N ILE A 231 -8.20 22.86 18.62
CA ILE A 231 -6.90 23.15 19.25
C ILE A 231 -7.07 23.75 20.66
N GLU A 232 -6.50 23.07 21.67
CA GLU A 232 -6.52 23.44 23.10
C GLU A 232 -5.32 24.35 23.51
N ASN A 233 -5.04 24.51 24.81
CA ASN A 233 -3.99 25.44 25.28
C ASN A 233 -2.72 24.68 25.69
N GLY A 234 -1.64 24.85 24.94
CA GLY A 234 -0.44 24.05 25.11
C GLY A 234 -0.57 22.70 24.43
N PHE A 235 -1.00 22.76 23.16
CA PHE A 235 -0.93 21.75 22.12
C PHE A 235 0.54 21.28 21.97
N GLY A 236 1.20 21.59 20.87
CA GLY A 236 2.65 21.53 20.77
C GLY A 236 3.10 22.05 19.41
N ASN A 237 3.93 21.29 18.72
CA ASN A 237 4.38 21.62 17.37
C ASN A 237 3.64 20.77 16.33
N ASP A 238 2.31 20.85 16.38
CA ASP A 238 1.38 20.02 15.63
C ASP A 238 1.40 20.32 14.12
N THR A 239 1.00 19.34 13.33
CA THR A 239 0.71 19.48 11.89
C THR A 239 -0.75 19.16 11.64
N VAL A 240 -1.43 19.99 10.84
CA VAL A 240 -2.81 19.76 10.38
C VAL A 240 -2.82 19.68 8.86
N ASP A 241 -3.24 18.55 8.33
CA ASP A 241 -3.49 18.34 6.90
C ASP A 241 -5.00 18.13 6.71
N ALA A 242 -5.65 18.97 5.90
CA ALA A 242 -7.10 18.89 5.72
C ALA A 242 -7.51 18.02 4.52
N GLU A 243 -6.70 18.00 3.45
CA GLU A 243 -7.03 17.54 2.09
C GLU A 243 -8.25 18.25 1.44
N GLY A 244 -8.01 19.04 0.39
CA GLY A 244 -9.02 19.83 -0.33
C GLY A 244 -9.97 19.01 -1.23
N VAL A 245 -10.65 18.01 -0.67
CA VAL A 245 -11.44 17.02 -1.40
C VAL A 245 -12.88 16.83 -0.88
N ALA A 246 -13.82 16.71 -1.82
CA ALA A 246 -15.26 16.47 -1.61
C ALA A 246 -16.09 17.53 -0.85
N GLU A 247 -15.48 18.56 -0.26
CA GLU A 247 -16.10 19.65 0.51
C GLU A 247 -17.45 20.18 -0.03
N THR A 248 -18.26 20.70 0.89
CA THR A 248 -19.39 21.60 0.57
C THR A 248 -19.23 23.00 1.18
N ASN A 249 -18.40 23.13 2.20
CA ASN A 249 -18.37 24.23 3.14
C ASN A 249 -16.95 24.57 3.66
N GLY A 250 -15.98 23.67 3.47
CA GLY A 250 -14.55 23.85 3.73
C GLY A 250 -14.18 23.64 5.20
N ASP A 251 -12.93 23.29 5.45
CA ASP A 251 -12.47 22.76 6.73
C ASP A 251 -12.25 23.85 7.78
N THR A 252 -12.26 23.46 9.05
CA THR A 252 -12.34 24.38 10.20
C THR A 252 -11.25 24.15 11.25
N LEU A 253 -10.28 25.06 11.31
CA LEU A 253 -9.33 25.14 12.42
C LEU A 253 -9.96 25.90 13.61
N ASP A 254 -10.50 25.17 14.59
CA ASP A 254 -11.16 25.71 15.78
C ASP A 254 -10.19 26.01 16.93
N LEU A 255 -9.64 27.21 16.90
CA LEU A 255 -8.81 27.78 17.96
C LEU A 255 -9.67 28.38 19.12
N SER A 256 -10.98 28.12 19.19
CA SER A 256 -11.88 28.79 20.15
C SER A 256 -11.66 28.38 21.61
N ALA A 257 -11.02 27.24 21.85
CA ALA A 257 -10.56 26.82 23.17
C ALA A 257 -9.31 27.60 23.64
N VAL A 258 -8.49 28.14 22.72
CA VAL A 258 -7.25 28.86 23.04
C VAL A 258 -7.53 30.19 23.74
N THR A 259 -6.78 30.45 24.82
CA THR A 259 -6.96 31.61 25.72
C THR A 259 -5.72 32.47 25.93
N ASP A 260 -4.55 31.99 25.53
CA ASP A 260 -3.35 32.83 25.34
C ASP A 260 -3.44 33.58 23.98
N ALA A 261 -2.40 34.32 23.61
CA ALA A 261 -2.45 35.23 22.47
C ALA A 261 -1.67 34.69 21.26
N LEU A 262 -2.36 34.47 20.15
CA LEU A 262 -1.82 33.79 18.98
C LEU A 262 -1.27 34.75 17.92
N ARG A 263 -0.24 34.31 17.19
CA ARG A 263 0.11 34.79 15.85
C ARG A 263 -0.37 33.73 14.85
N VAL A 264 -1.23 34.12 13.92
CA VAL A 264 -1.68 33.28 12.80
C VAL A 264 -1.04 33.85 11.54
N ASP A 265 -0.14 33.11 10.89
CA ASP A 265 0.69 33.61 9.80
C ASP A 265 0.20 33.11 8.42
N LEU A 266 -0.58 33.95 7.73
CA LEU A 266 -1.14 33.70 6.39
C LEU A 266 -0.27 34.40 5.34
N THR A 267 1.03 34.13 5.37
CA THR A 267 2.01 34.71 4.44
C THR A 267 2.44 33.79 3.30
N SER A 268 1.85 32.58 3.22
CA SER A 268 2.09 31.59 2.17
C SER A 268 1.82 32.13 0.76
N LEU A 269 2.38 31.44 -0.24
CA LEU A 269 2.11 31.64 -1.66
C LEU A 269 0.94 30.78 -2.15
N TYR A 270 0.67 29.70 -1.42
CA TYR A 270 -0.51 28.88 -1.56
C TYR A 270 -1.64 29.52 -0.73
N PRO A 271 -2.87 29.60 -1.26
CA PRO A 271 -4.07 29.82 -0.45
C PRO A 271 -4.20 28.75 0.65
N GLU A 272 -5.07 28.98 1.63
CA GLU A 272 -5.48 28.01 2.66
C GLU A 272 -4.35 27.45 3.60
N VAL A 273 -3.07 27.55 3.24
CA VAL A 273 -1.85 27.24 4.03
C VAL A 273 -1.49 28.33 5.05
N GLY A 274 -1.08 27.94 6.26
CA GLY A 274 -0.50 28.85 7.25
C GLY A 274 0.16 28.21 8.46
N THR A 275 0.42 29.04 9.49
CA THR A 275 0.91 28.58 10.81
C THR A 275 0.23 29.32 11.96
N VAL A 276 0.19 28.70 13.14
CA VAL A 276 -0.36 29.27 14.39
C VAL A 276 0.66 29.11 15.52
N SER A 277 1.02 30.19 16.22
CA SER A 277 1.95 30.13 17.35
C SER A 277 1.52 30.98 18.54
N ASP A 278 1.61 30.43 19.75
CA ASP A 278 1.47 31.15 21.03
C ASP A 278 2.78 31.83 21.48
N GLY A 279 3.89 31.57 20.78
CA GLY A 279 5.24 32.01 21.10
C GLY A 279 6.03 31.07 22.02
N LEU A 280 5.53 29.86 22.29
CA LEU A 280 6.24 28.72 22.86
C LEU A 280 6.30 27.56 21.85
N SER A 281 5.19 27.26 21.19
CA SER A 281 5.03 26.17 20.22
C SER A 281 4.43 26.68 18.89
N THR A 282 4.36 25.85 17.85
CA THR A 282 3.92 26.25 16.48
C THR A 282 3.16 25.12 15.79
N LEU A 283 1.87 25.32 15.51
CA LEU A 283 1.08 24.46 14.64
C LEU A 283 1.27 24.91 13.18
N GLU A 284 1.49 23.99 12.26
CA GLU A 284 1.49 24.24 10.81
C GLU A 284 0.24 23.62 10.17
N PHE A 285 -0.35 24.24 9.14
CA PHE A 285 -1.58 23.75 8.51
C PHE A 285 -1.66 23.98 7.00
N ASP A 286 -2.28 23.03 6.30
CA ASP A 286 -2.61 23.06 4.85
C ASP A 286 -4.13 22.95 4.61
N GLU A 287 -4.60 23.39 3.42
CA GLU A 287 -6.00 23.37 2.93
C GLU A 287 -7.11 23.77 3.95
N ILE A 288 -6.91 24.77 4.85
CA ILE A 288 -7.97 25.29 5.76
C ILE A 288 -8.67 26.56 5.23
N GLU A 289 -9.97 26.50 4.92
CA GLU A 289 -10.79 27.70 4.61
C GLU A 289 -11.15 28.53 5.85
N ASN A 290 -11.54 27.88 6.95
CA ASN A 290 -12.28 28.51 8.07
C ASN A 290 -11.49 28.54 9.38
N ILE A 291 -10.75 29.62 9.66
CA ILE A 291 -10.00 29.76 10.91
C ILE A 291 -10.84 30.44 12.00
N LEU A 292 -11.14 29.75 13.11
CA LEU A 292 -11.94 30.28 14.21
C LEU A 292 -11.09 30.72 15.41
N LEU A 293 -10.80 32.03 15.49
CA LEU A 293 -9.95 32.61 16.54
C LEU A 293 -10.53 32.48 17.97
N GLY A 294 -9.60 32.34 18.92
CA GLY A 294 -9.81 32.16 20.35
C GLY A 294 -10.27 33.39 21.14
N ALA A 295 -10.05 33.32 22.46
CA ALA A 295 -10.39 34.38 23.40
C ALA A 295 -9.24 35.37 23.67
N GLY A 296 -8.19 35.33 22.83
CA GLY A 296 -6.89 35.94 23.03
C GLY A 296 -6.80 37.44 22.72
N VAL A 297 -5.66 37.81 22.14
CA VAL A 297 -5.28 39.17 21.70
C VAL A 297 -4.42 38.97 20.45
N ASP A 298 -5.10 38.53 19.40
CA ASP A 298 -4.45 37.71 18.38
C ASP A 298 -3.95 38.56 17.22
N THR A 299 -3.01 38.05 16.43
CA THR A 299 -2.38 38.79 15.33
C THR A 299 -2.37 37.93 14.07
N VAL A 300 -3.28 38.24 13.14
CA VAL A 300 -3.32 37.62 11.82
C VAL A 300 -2.37 38.37 10.90
N VAL A 301 -1.44 37.65 10.26
CA VAL A 301 -0.38 38.20 9.41
C VAL A 301 -0.75 37.92 7.96
N LEU A 302 -0.58 38.89 7.08
CA LEU A 302 -1.00 38.76 5.68
C LEU A 302 0.18 38.98 4.73
N GLY A 303 0.46 37.97 3.89
CA GLY A 303 1.48 38.03 2.86
C GLY A 303 1.12 38.96 1.70
N ALA A 304 2.10 39.29 0.86
CA ALA A 304 1.85 40.03 -0.37
C ALA A 304 1.19 39.18 -1.48
N GLN A 305 1.09 37.86 -1.28
CA GLN A 305 0.55 36.87 -2.23
C GLN A 305 -0.47 35.91 -1.60
N GLY A 306 -0.84 36.08 -0.31
CA GLY A 306 -1.78 35.19 0.40
C GLY A 306 -3.19 35.15 -0.18
N GLY A 307 -3.96 34.16 0.26
CA GLY A 307 -5.21 33.67 -0.34
C GLY A 307 -6.46 34.52 -0.15
N ALA A 308 -7.58 33.81 0.05
CA ALA A 308 -8.95 34.35 0.14
C ALA A 308 -9.62 34.06 1.49
N ASP A 309 -8.79 33.82 2.50
CA ASP A 309 -9.01 33.28 3.85
C ASP A 309 -10.23 33.85 4.61
N VAL A 310 -10.91 32.96 5.35
CA VAL A 310 -12.12 33.28 6.13
C VAL A 310 -11.85 33.17 7.64
N VAL A 311 -11.59 34.31 8.28
CA VAL A 311 -11.29 34.37 9.71
C VAL A 311 -12.53 34.71 10.54
N HIS A 312 -12.90 33.76 11.40
CA HIS A 312 -13.97 33.82 12.38
C HIS A 312 -13.43 34.32 13.75
N GLY A 313 -14.31 34.55 14.73
CA GLY A 313 -13.95 35.04 16.09
C GLY A 313 -13.58 36.53 16.19
N PHE A 314 -12.87 37.07 15.19
CA PHE A 314 -12.17 38.38 15.20
C PHE A 314 -12.92 39.55 15.87
N PHE A 315 -12.31 40.13 16.91
CA PHE A 315 -12.87 41.21 17.73
C PHE A 315 -12.84 42.59 17.06
N ALA A 316 -13.94 42.93 16.39
CA ALA A 316 -14.14 44.23 15.76
C ALA A 316 -13.83 45.49 16.66
N PRO A 317 -13.22 46.57 16.12
CA PRO A 317 -12.76 47.72 16.90
C PRO A 317 -13.84 48.45 17.74
N THR A 318 -13.57 48.63 19.03
CA THR A 318 -14.48 49.27 20.00
C THR A 318 -14.24 50.79 20.11
N ASP A 319 -15.30 51.61 19.93
CA ASP A 319 -15.27 53.07 20.14
C ASP A 319 -15.04 53.43 21.61
N LEU A 320 -13.84 53.91 21.95
CA LEU A 320 -13.48 54.42 23.27
C LEU A 320 -14.00 55.86 23.52
N GLY A 321 -14.55 56.49 22.48
CA GLY A 321 -15.22 57.77 22.52
C GLY A 321 -14.34 58.92 22.01
N GLY A 322 -14.81 59.58 20.96
CA GLY A 322 -14.17 60.77 20.39
C GLY A 322 -13.46 60.53 19.06
N GLY A 323 -13.63 59.35 18.45
CA GLY A 323 -12.93 58.93 17.24
C GLY A 323 -11.65 58.15 17.53
N VAL A 324 -11.50 57.64 18.75
CA VAL A 324 -10.43 56.70 19.14
C VAL A 324 -11.08 55.34 19.29
N PHE A 325 -10.56 54.34 18.59
CA PHE A 325 -10.95 52.94 18.69
C PHE A 325 -9.79 52.14 19.31
N ALA A 326 -10.09 50.94 19.76
CA ALA A 326 -9.10 49.90 20.05
C ALA A 326 -9.70 48.54 19.65
N SER A 327 -8.90 47.68 19.05
CA SER A 327 -9.21 46.27 18.87
C SER A 327 -8.70 45.46 20.08
N ASN A 328 -9.09 44.18 20.17
CA ASN A 328 -8.24 43.20 20.84
C ASN A 328 -7.22 42.69 19.80
N ASP A 329 -7.71 42.21 18.67
CA ASP A 329 -6.90 41.49 17.68
C ASP A 329 -6.42 42.43 16.57
N LEU A 330 -5.32 42.06 15.92
CA LEU A 330 -4.57 42.89 15.00
C LEU A 330 -4.36 42.19 13.66
N LEU A 331 -4.13 43.00 12.64
CA LEU A 331 -3.68 42.61 11.31
C LEU A 331 -2.23 43.09 11.15
N ASP A 332 -1.30 42.15 11.03
CA ASP A 332 0.08 42.43 10.70
C ASP A 332 0.24 42.45 9.17
N VAL A 333 0.45 43.65 8.64
CA VAL A 333 0.49 43.93 7.19
C VAL A 333 1.83 44.52 6.78
N THR A 334 2.90 44.28 7.54
CA THR A 334 4.22 44.86 7.29
C THR A 334 4.82 44.48 5.95
N ASP A 335 4.34 43.44 5.30
CA ASP A 335 4.94 42.88 4.08
C ASP A 335 4.10 42.99 2.80
N ILE A 336 2.86 43.48 2.91
CA ILE A 336 2.07 43.95 1.75
C ILE A 336 2.63 45.28 1.22
N ARG A 337 2.64 45.45 -0.11
CA ARG A 337 3.12 46.67 -0.81
C ARG A 337 2.06 47.25 -1.75
N ASP A 338 2.10 48.57 -1.99
CA ASP A 338 1.21 49.23 -2.97
C ASP A 338 1.71 49.09 -4.44
N GLU A 339 0.94 49.59 -5.41
CA GLU A 339 1.32 49.58 -6.85
C GLU A 339 2.63 50.35 -7.17
N ASP A 340 3.13 51.17 -6.24
CA ASP A 340 4.33 52.02 -6.37
C ASP A 340 5.50 51.55 -5.45
N ASP A 341 5.43 50.32 -4.88
CA ASP A 341 6.41 49.67 -3.98
C ASP A 341 6.62 50.36 -2.61
N ASN A 342 5.55 50.89 -2.02
CA ASN A 342 5.53 51.47 -0.66
C ASN A 342 4.84 50.53 0.34
N LEU A 343 5.10 50.72 1.65
CA LEU A 343 4.26 50.13 2.71
C LEU A 343 2.82 50.65 2.59
N ILE A 344 1.84 49.76 2.67
CA ILE A 344 0.43 50.13 2.56
C ILE A 344 -0.10 50.92 3.76
N ASP A 345 -1.14 51.71 3.55
CA ASP A 345 -1.85 52.46 4.59
C ASP A 345 -3.39 52.29 4.51
N THR A 346 -4.09 52.79 5.54
CA THR A 346 -5.57 52.79 5.65
C THR A 346 -6.36 53.39 4.47
N SER A 347 -5.70 53.96 3.45
CA SER A 347 -6.31 54.47 2.23
C SER A 347 -6.16 53.58 1.00
N ASP A 348 -5.33 52.53 1.08
CA ASP A 348 -5.21 51.48 0.06
C ASP A 348 -6.24 50.35 0.24
N ILE A 349 -6.67 50.13 1.49
CA ILE A 349 -7.64 49.09 1.86
C ILE A 349 -9.03 49.40 1.29
N THR A 350 -9.62 48.43 0.57
CA THR A 350 -11.03 48.49 0.17
C THR A 350 -11.87 47.58 1.07
N VAL A 351 -12.76 48.18 1.85
CA VAL A 351 -13.73 47.45 2.69
C VAL A 351 -15.07 47.30 1.95
N SER A 352 -15.52 46.06 1.77
CA SER A 352 -16.83 45.71 1.22
C SER A 352 -17.58 44.71 2.12
N ASP A 353 -18.71 44.17 1.66
CA ASP A 353 -19.52 43.18 2.39
C ASP A 353 -19.89 41.99 1.50
N THR A 354 -19.95 40.78 2.08
CA THR A 354 -20.15 39.51 1.35
C THR A 354 -21.40 39.46 0.47
N GLN A 355 -22.44 40.25 0.77
CA GLN A 355 -23.66 40.35 -0.04
C GLN A 355 -23.73 41.60 -0.95
N GLY A 356 -22.77 42.52 -0.84
CA GLY A 356 -22.66 43.75 -1.63
C GLY A 356 -23.81 44.76 -1.43
N ASP A 357 -24.53 44.70 -0.31
CA ASP A 357 -25.73 45.50 -0.01
C ASP A 357 -25.63 46.32 1.30
N GLY A 358 -24.56 46.11 2.07
CA GLY A 358 -24.33 46.63 3.41
C GLY A 358 -24.80 45.69 4.52
N THR A 359 -24.96 44.40 4.23
CA THR A 359 -25.30 43.35 5.21
C THR A 359 -24.53 42.06 4.93
N GLY A 360 -24.23 41.31 5.99
CA GLY A 360 -23.17 40.31 5.95
C GLY A 360 -21.84 40.87 6.43
N ASP A 361 -20.79 40.13 6.13
CA ASP A 361 -19.50 40.11 6.79
C ASP A 361 -18.49 40.97 6.04
N ALA A 362 -17.46 41.47 6.73
CA ALA A 362 -16.54 42.45 6.18
C ALA A 362 -15.48 41.76 5.32
N VAL A 363 -15.41 42.14 4.04
CA VAL A 363 -14.33 41.71 3.14
C VAL A 363 -13.34 42.86 3.02
N LEU A 364 -12.09 42.63 3.46
CA LEU A 364 -10.97 43.56 3.37
C LEU A 364 -10.12 43.16 2.16
N THR A 365 -10.15 43.96 1.10
CA THR A 365 -9.30 43.75 -0.08
C THR A 365 -8.08 44.66 -0.02
N PHE A 366 -6.91 44.06 -0.17
CA PHE A 366 -5.60 44.70 -0.16
C PHE A 366 -5.05 44.86 -1.59
N PRO A 367 -3.99 45.67 -1.80
CA PRO A 367 -3.17 45.56 -3.02
C PRO A 367 -2.60 44.14 -3.17
N GLY A 368 -2.32 43.71 -4.41
CA GLY A 368 -1.82 42.36 -4.68
C GLY A 368 -2.89 41.29 -4.98
N ALA A 369 -4.16 41.61 -4.76
CA ALA A 369 -5.36 40.74 -4.86
C ALA A 369 -5.68 39.89 -3.61
N VAL A 370 -4.78 39.87 -2.63
CA VAL A 370 -5.00 39.34 -1.26
C VAL A 370 -6.31 39.90 -0.66
N SER A 371 -7.15 39.04 -0.08
CA SER A 371 -8.38 39.50 0.57
C SER A 371 -8.83 38.62 1.73
N LEU A 372 -9.01 39.24 2.90
CA LEU A 372 -9.44 38.59 4.14
C LEU A 372 -10.94 38.82 4.38
N VAL A 373 -11.67 37.75 4.70
CA VAL A 373 -13.07 37.82 5.18
C VAL A 373 -13.11 37.75 6.70
N LEU A 374 -13.65 38.79 7.36
CA LEU A 374 -13.84 38.81 8.81
C LEU A 374 -15.29 38.42 9.15
N ALA A 375 -15.52 37.13 9.37
CA ALA A 375 -16.84 36.59 9.63
C ALA A 375 -17.43 37.10 10.95
N GLY A 376 -18.72 37.45 10.95
CA GLY A 376 -19.40 38.07 12.09
C GLY A 376 -19.08 39.56 12.30
N VAL A 377 -18.01 40.09 11.68
CA VAL A 377 -17.69 41.53 11.69
C VAL A 377 -18.40 42.21 10.52
N SER A 378 -19.41 43.06 10.78
CA SER A 378 -20.02 43.79 9.67
C SER A 378 -19.08 44.88 9.12
N ALA A 379 -19.08 45.09 7.80
CA ALA A 379 -18.24 46.09 7.13
C ALA A 379 -18.26 47.49 7.80
N ALA A 380 -19.40 47.91 8.35
CA ALA A 380 -19.55 49.19 9.06
C ALA A 380 -18.71 49.32 10.36
N GLN A 381 -18.26 48.20 10.95
CA GLN A 381 -17.38 48.16 12.12
C GLN A 381 -15.90 48.38 11.78
N VAL A 382 -15.51 48.24 10.51
CA VAL A 382 -14.12 48.39 10.04
C VAL A 382 -13.94 49.45 8.93
N GLN A 383 -15.03 50.10 8.46
CA GLN A 383 -15.02 50.97 7.27
C GLN A 383 -14.20 52.29 7.33
N SER A 384 -13.85 52.84 8.51
CA SER A 384 -13.14 54.13 8.56
C SER A 384 -11.65 53.99 8.90
N PRO A 385 -10.76 54.91 8.47
CA PRO A 385 -9.33 54.84 8.79
C PRO A 385 -9.01 54.78 10.28
N ALA A 386 -9.87 55.30 11.16
CA ALA A 386 -9.68 55.21 12.61
C ALA A 386 -10.12 53.85 13.20
N GLN A 387 -10.88 53.05 12.46
CA GLN A 387 -11.20 51.66 12.77
C GLN A 387 -10.13 50.73 12.19
N LEU A 388 -9.75 50.90 10.91
CA LEU A 388 -8.64 50.17 10.28
C LEU A 388 -7.32 50.35 11.05
N ALA A 389 -6.98 51.57 11.47
CA ALA A 389 -5.78 51.80 12.28
C ALA A 389 -5.88 51.32 13.74
N ALA A 390 -7.05 50.88 14.20
CA ALA A 390 -7.20 50.15 15.46
C ALA A 390 -7.01 48.63 15.28
N LEU A 391 -7.04 48.13 14.03
CA LEU A 391 -6.60 46.79 13.64
C LEU A 391 -5.08 46.71 13.36
N GLY A 392 -4.30 47.76 13.64
CA GLY A 392 -2.85 47.81 13.36
C GLY A 392 -2.44 48.44 12.03
N ILE A 393 -3.34 48.55 11.04
CA ILE A 393 -3.03 49.07 9.70
C ILE A 393 -2.52 50.54 9.76
N PRO A 394 -1.37 50.88 9.13
CA PRO A 394 -0.78 52.22 9.23
C PRO A 394 -1.71 53.37 8.77
N LEU A 395 -1.72 54.49 9.52
CA LEU A 395 -2.47 55.70 9.12
C LEU A 395 -1.78 56.46 7.98
N ALA A 396 -2.58 56.89 7.00
CA ALA A 396 -2.09 57.57 5.80
C ALA A 396 -1.26 58.84 6.08
N GLU A 397 -0.18 59.02 5.31
CA GLU A 397 0.79 60.15 5.39
C GLU A 397 0.12 61.50 5.09
N GLY A 398 -0.54 62.05 6.10
CA GLY A 398 -1.41 63.23 6.00
C GLY A 398 -2.54 63.29 7.04
N ALA A 399 -2.84 62.19 7.73
CA ALA A 399 -3.83 62.10 8.82
C ALA A 399 -3.31 62.72 10.14
N SER A 400 -3.03 64.03 10.13
CA SER A 400 -2.32 64.69 11.24
C SER A 400 -3.14 64.87 12.53
N ASP A 401 -2.82 64.13 13.61
CA ASP A 401 -2.92 64.59 15.02
C ASP A 401 -2.10 63.69 16.03
N ASP A 402 -0.82 63.43 15.72
CA ASP A 402 0.27 63.05 16.68
C ASP A 402 0.41 64.08 17.85
N PRO A 403 0.97 63.81 19.07
CA PRO A 403 1.73 62.70 19.75
C PRO A 403 1.55 61.17 19.61
N ALA A 404 2.58 60.39 19.24
CA ALA A 404 3.57 59.82 20.19
C ALA A 404 4.33 58.53 19.72
N ASP A 405 5.42 58.65 18.94
CA ASP A 405 6.35 57.54 18.60
C ASP A 405 7.33 57.15 19.73
N PRO A 406 7.72 55.85 19.81
CA PRO A 406 8.98 55.45 20.43
C PRO A 406 9.81 54.37 19.67
N ILE A 407 10.80 54.83 18.88
CA ILE A 407 12.17 54.26 18.70
C ILE A 407 12.42 53.24 17.55
N ASP A 408 13.24 53.66 16.56
CA ASP A 408 14.00 52.79 15.63
C ASP A 408 15.42 52.45 16.17
N PRO A 409 15.95 51.22 15.96
CA PRO A 409 17.28 50.81 16.42
C PRO A 409 18.36 50.43 15.35
N VAL A 410 18.66 51.29 14.36
CA VAL A 410 20.04 51.55 13.83
C VAL A 410 20.91 50.41 13.23
N ASP A 411 21.16 50.47 11.92
CA ASP A 411 22.22 49.73 11.16
C ASP A 411 23.68 50.13 11.52
N PRO A 412 24.64 49.16 11.56
CA PRO A 412 26.08 49.45 11.64
C PRO A 412 27.03 48.73 10.63
N VAL A 413 26.98 49.07 9.34
CA VAL A 413 28.13 49.23 8.38
C VAL A 413 29.36 48.26 8.33
N ASP A 414 29.55 47.66 7.14
CA ASP A 414 30.82 47.41 6.37
C ASP A 414 32.19 47.37 7.09
N SER A 415 32.90 46.24 6.97
CA SER A 415 34.38 46.24 6.87
C SER A 415 34.97 45.07 6.07
N VAL A 416 35.86 45.36 5.11
CA VAL A 416 36.61 44.40 4.25
C VAL A 416 38.07 44.14 4.70
N ASP A 417 38.78 43.29 3.94
CA ASP A 417 40.26 43.03 3.91
C ASP A 417 40.76 41.82 4.81
N PRO A 418 41.87 41.13 4.49
CA PRO A 418 41.75 39.78 3.90
C PRO A 418 42.79 38.72 4.33
N THR A 419 42.39 37.44 4.47
CA THR A 419 43.35 36.32 4.48
C THR A 419 42.80 35.06 3.82
N ASP A 420 43.15 34.85 2.55
CA ASP A 420 43.20 33.54 1.89
C ASP A 420 44.48 32.80 2.33
N PRO A 421 44.36 31.57 2.88
CA PRO A 421 45.41 30.57 2.90
C PRO A 421 45.06 29.44 1.91
N ALA A 422 45.71 29.44 0.74
CA ALA A 422 45.54 28.46 -0.33
C ALA A 422 45.15 27.05 0.15
N GLY A 423 43.98 26.59 -0.28
CA GLY A 423 43.28 25.45 0.31
C GLY A 423 43.97 24.09 0.20
N PRO A 424 43.52 23.10 0.98
CA PRO A 424 43.90 21.72 0.78
C PRO A 424 43.24 21.18 -0.49
N THR A 425 43.98 20.41 -1.28
CA THR A 425 43.38 19.28 -1.98
C THR A 425 43.13 18.20 -0.93
N ALA A 426 41.94 18.22 -0.32
CA ALA A 426 41.44 17.13 0.49
C ALA A 426 40.69 16.15 -0.42
N GLU A 427 40.73 14.87 -0.08
CA GLU A 427 39.75 13.90 -0.59
C GLU A 427 38.40 14.23 0.08
N LEU A 428 37.28 14.01 -0.62
CA LEU A 428 35.96 14.09 0.01
C LEU A 428 35.93 13.06 1.16
N PRO A 429 35.38 13.39 2.34
CA PRO A 429 35.26 12.42 3.42
C PRO A 429 34.38 11.24 2.98
N GLN A 430 34.56 10.08 3.59
CA GLN A 430 33.55 9.01 3.54
C GLN A 430 32.32 9.46 4.33
N ILE A 431 31.14 8.89 4.05
CA ILE A 431 29.99 9.02 4.96
C ILE A 431 30.25 8.03 6.10
N ASP A 432 30.42 8.56 7.31
CA ASP A 432 30.89 7.83 8.51
C ASP A 432 30.18 8.42 9.74
N GLY A 433 28.93 7.99 9.96
CA GLY A 433 27.96 8.56 10.90
C GLY A 433 26.71 9.12 10.21
N ALA A 434 25.80 9.67 11.03
CA ALA A 434 24.58 10.37 10.63
C ALA A 434 24.80 11.35 9.46
N PHE A 435 23.83 11.47 8.56
CA PHE A 435 23.89 12.40 7.43
C PHE A 435 22.49 12.79 6.93
N GLU A 436 22.45 13.88 6.18
CA GLU A 436 21.29 14.48 5.55
C GLU A 436 21.70 14.86 4.11
N PHE A 437 20.84 14.59 3.14
CA PHE A 437 20.93 14.97 1.73
C PHE A 437 19.71 15.84 1.40
N GLU A 438 19.92 16.97 0.72
CA GLU A 438 18.90 17.93 0.32
C GLU A 438 19.09 18.23 -1.18
N ALA A 439 18.03 18.14 -2.00
CA ALA A 439 18.08 18.54 -3.41
C ALA A 439 16.71 18.89 -3.99
N THR A 440 16.65 19.92 -4.84
CA THR A 440 15.44 20.18 -5.65
C THR A 440 15.44 19.27 -6.88
N VAL A 441 14.38 18.47 -7.05
CA VAL A 441 14.22 17.44 -8.08
C VAL A 441 12.90 17.65 -8.84
N ARG A 442 12.92 17.41 -10.16
CA ARG A 442 11.72 17.20 -10.99
C ARG A 442 11.85 15.90 -11.77
N PHE A 443 10.81 15.09 -11.77
CA PHE A 443 10.68 13.90 -12.63
C PHE A 443 9.82 14.27 -13.85
N ASP A 444 10.37 14.17 -15.07
CA ASP A 444 9.74 14.60 -16.33
C ASP A 444 9.02 13.49 -17.10
N ASP A 445 9.15 12.23 -16.66
CA ASP A 445 8.57 11.02 -17.27
C ASP A 445 8.56 9.91 -16.20
N ILE A 446 7.52 9.84 -15.37
CA ILE A 446 7.45 8.85 -14.27
C ILE A 446 7.13 7.43 -14.78
N GLY A 447 6.44 7.31 -15.92
CA GLY A 447 6.04 6.03 -16.53
C GLY A 447 7.16 5.34 -17.35
N ALA A 448 8.41 5.79 -17.26
CA ALA A 448 9.50 5.43 -18.17
C ALA A 448 10.02 3.97 -18.13
N GLY A 449 9.30 3.05 -17.48
CA GLY A 449 9.54 1.61 -17.54
C GLY A 449 10.63 1.07 -16.61
N GLY A 450 10.96 1.80 -15.52
CA GLY A 450 11.86 1.28 -14.48
C GLY A 450 12.36 2.36 -13.51
N SER A 451 12.63 1.95 -12.27
CA SER A 451 13.03 2.77 -11.12
C SER A 451 14.07 3.85 -11.44
N GLN A 452 13.72 5.13 -11.25
CA GLN A 452 14.62 6.26 -11.47
C GLN A 452 15.53 6.55 -10.27
N ARG A 453 16.72 7.13 -10.51
CA ARG A 453 17.70 7.42 -9.45
C ARG A 453 18.09 8.89 -9.35
N VAL A 454 17.80 9.47 -8.19
CA VAL A 454 18.16 10.84 -7.79
C VAL A 454 19.62 10.86 -7.33
N PHE A 455 20.03 9.96 -6.44
CA PHE A 455 21.44 9.75 -6.11
C PHE A 455 21.81 8.30 -5.76
N GLU A 456 23.11 8.01 -5.87
CA GLU A 456 23.75 6.75 -5.47
C GLU A 456 25.15 7.02 -4.88
N PHE A 457 25.41 6.56 -3.66
CA PHE A 457 26.72 6.59 -2.98
C PHE A 457 27.21 5.17 -2.67
N GLY A 458 28.53 4.97 -2.54
CA GLY A 458 29.16 3.65 -2.40
C GLY A 458 29.26 2.91 -3.73
N GLY A 459 28.17 2.83 -4.49
CA GLY A 459 28.04 2.05 -5.71
C GLY A 459 27.76 0.57 -5.43
N ALA A 460 27.78 -0.29 -6.45
CA ALA A 460 27.53 -1.73 -6.31
C ALA A 460 28.62 -2.48 -5.49
N GLY A 461 28.63 -2.28 -4.17
CA GLY A 461 29.52 -2.86 -3.17
C GLY A 461 28.75 -3.61 -2.07
N GLU A 462 29.40 -3.78 -0.90
CA GLU A 462 28.76 -4.33 0.32
C GLU A 462 28.17 -3.21 1.21
N ASP A 463 28.47 -1.94 0.90
CA ASP A 463 27.96 -0.73 1.56
C ASP A 463 27.55 0.33 0.51
N SER A 464 26.30 0.81 0.53
CA SER A 464 25.76 1.80 -0.43
C SER A 464 24.61 2.61 0.18
N ILE A 465 24.27 3.75 -0.44
CA ILE A 465 23.14 4.60 -0.05
C ILE A 465 22.46 5.09 -1.33
N THR A 466 21.14 4.97 -1.43
CA THR A 466 20.39 5.17 -2.67
C THR A 466 19.11 5.97 -2.42
N PHE A 467 18.74 6.87 -3.34
CA PHE A 467 17.43 7.54 -3.32
C PHE A 467 16.85 7.71 -4.74
N GLY A 468 15.53 7.57 -4.86
CA GLY A 468 14.76 7.94 -6.05
C GLY A 468 13.46 7.15 -6.19
N GLN A 469 12.77 7.31 -7.32
CA GLN A 469 11.52 6.62 -7.64
C GLN A 469 11.63 5.09 -7.54
N LEU A 470 10.57 4.46 -7.02
CA LEU A 470 10.36 3.02 -7.03
C LEU A 470 9.54 2.62 -8.29
N GLY A 471 10.10 1.77 -9.15
CA GLY A 471 9.42 1.34 -10.38
C GLY A 471 9.02 2.49 -11.31
N PRO A 472 7.95 2.34 -12.10
CA PRO A 472 7.26 3.41 -12.81
C PRO A 472 6.10 4.02 -11.98
N SER A 473 6.19 4.00 -10.64
CA SER A 473 5.12 4.43 -9.73
C SER A 473 5.26 5.89 -9.27
N THR A 474 4.29 6.36 -8.49
CA THR A 474 4.32 7.63 -7.77
C THR A 474 5.20 7.60 -6.50
N ALA A 475 5.67 6.43 -6.04
CA ALA A 475 6.43 6.30 -4.79
C ALA A 475 7.94 6.62 -4.92
N VAL A 476 8.55 7.11 -3.85
CA VAL A 476 10.02 7.20 -3.69
C VAL A 476 10.56 6.24 -2.64
N LEU A 477 11.83 5.87 -2.83
CA LEU A 477 12.56 4.87 -2.05
C LEU A 477 13.83 5.49 -1.49
N PHE A 478 14.06 5.39 -0.18
CA PHE A 478 15.35 5.70 0.46
C PHE A 478 15.96 4.45 1.10
N GLU A 479 17.20 4.14 0.71
CA GLU A 479 17.88 2.88 1.00
C GLU A 479 19.27 3.12 1.61
N ILE A 480 19.60 2.37 2.66
CA ILE A 480 20.96 2.26 3.21
C ILE A 480 21.35 0.79 3.29
N VAL A 481 22.43 0.42 2.60
CA VAL A 481 23.04 -0.92 2.68
C VAL A 481 24.37 -0.82 3.45
N GLN A 482 24.58 -1.67 4.45
CA GLN A 482 25.77 -1.69 5.28
C GLN A 482 26.17 -3.11 5.70
N ASP A 483 27.44 -3.50 5.52
CA ASP A 483 27.95 -4.86 5.80
C ASP A 483 27.13 -5.97 5.09
N GLY A 484 26.37 -5.62 4.04
CA GLY A 484 25.45 -6.50 3.31
C GLY A 484 24.04 -6.67 3.90
N ALA A 485 23.63 -5.85 4.88
CA ALA A 485 22.23 -5.73 5.33
C ALA A 485 21.63 -4.41 4.84
N THR A 486 20.34 -4.39 4.51
CA THR A 486 19.63 -3.19 4.00
C THR A 486 18.63 -2.68 5.03
N SER A 487 18.61 -1.37 5.23
CA SER A 487 17.50 -0.60 5.81
C SER A 487 16.86 0.22 4.68
N LEU A 488 15.54 0.34 4.72
CA LEU A 488 14.74 0.84 3.61
C LEU A 488 13.51 1.55 4.17
N ILE A 489 13.15 2.69 3.58
CA ILE A 489 11.86 3.35 3.81
C ILE A 489 11.28 3.81 2.47
N VAL A 490 9.96 3.85 2.38
CA VAL A 490 9.19 4.24 1.19
C VAL A 490 8.31 5.43 1.56
N ALA A 491 8.11 6.34 0.62
CA ALA A 491 7.03 7.32 0.67
C ALA A 491 6.14 7.06 -0.55
N GLU A 492 4.92 6.57 -0.30
CA GLU A 492 3.93 6.27 -1.34
C GLU A 492 3.26 7.57 -1.82
N ASP A 493 2.73 7.55 -3.05
CA ASP A 493 2.15 8.69 -3.80
C ASP A 493 2.92 10.04 -3.85
N ALA A 494 4.16 10.07 -3.36
CA ALA A 494 4.91 11.30 -3.15
C ALA A 494 5.36 12.04 -4.45
N LEU A 495 5.24 11.46 -5.65
CA LEU A 495 5.65 12.05 -6.94
C LEU A 495 4.47 12.41 -7.87
N VAL A 496 4.40 13.67 -8.29
CA VAL A 496 3.56 14.08 -9.43
C VAL A 496 4.41 14.34 -10.69
N GLU A 497 3.97 13.88 -11.86
CA GLU A 497 4.72 14.06 -13.12
C GLU A 497 4.91 15.55 -13.47
N GLY A 498 6.17 15.98 -13.64
CA GLY A 498 6.53 17.36 -13.94
C GLY A 498 6.54 18.31 -12.73
N GLU A 499 6.25 17.81 -11.52
CA GLU A 499 6.37 18.55 -10.26
C GLU A 499 7.84 18.82 -9.92
N THR A 500 8.14 20.00 -9.40
CA THR A 500 9.50 20.35 -8.93
C THR A 500 9.47 20.55 -7.42
N ALA A 501 9.95 19.55 -6.69
CA ALA A 501 9.90 19.50 -5.24
C ALA A 501 11.30 19.44 -4.60
N THR A 502 11.44 19.90 -3.37
CA THR A 502 12.68 19.83 -2.59
C THR A 502 12.70 18.57 -1.74
N TRP A 503 13.66 17.69 -1.93
CA TRP A 503 13.74 16.42 -1.23
C TRP A 503 14.85 16.44 -0.20
N THR A 504 14.50 16.27 1.08
CA THR A 504 15.44 15.93 2.13
C THR A 504 15.38 14.41 2.36
N VAL A 505 16.51 13.73 2.50
CA VAL A 505 16.54 12.36 3.03
C VAL A 505 17.73 12.21 3.97
N GLY A 506 17.57 11.47 5.07
CA GLY A 506 18.63 11.38 6.06
C GLY A 506 18.49 10.25 7.05
N VAL A 507 19.50 10.14 7.90
CA VAL A 507 19.58 9.18 9.00
C VAL A 507 20.32 9.80 10.20
N ASP A 508 19.75 9.64 11.39
CA ASP A 508 20.16 10.37 12.59
C ASP A 508 21.33 9.70 13.40
N GLU A 509 21.62 10.16 14.63
CA GLU A 509 22.59 9.50 15.53
C GLU A 509 22.06 8.20 16.19
N THR A 510 20.75 7.95 16.19
CA THR A 510 20.12 6.75 16.76
C THR A 510 19.97 5.61 15.75
N GLY A 511 19.58 5.92 14.51
CA GLY A 511 19.30 4.95 13.44
C GLY A 511 18.08 5.30 12.58
N PHE A 512 17.21 6.18 13.08
CA PHE A 512 16.00 6.64 12.40
C PHE A 512 16.29 7.22 11.01
N MET A 513 15.62 6.70 9.98
CA MET A 513 15.66 7.16 8.59
C MET A 513 14.41 7.98 8.27
N TYR A 514 14.55 8.99 7.39
CA TYR A 514 13.45 9.86 6.99
C TYR A 514 13.56 10.35 5.54
N ILE A 515 12.39 10.63 4.93
CA ILE A 515 12.19 11.32 3.65
C ILE A 515 11.30 12.53 3.91
N GLU A 516 11.71 13.71 3.44
CA GLU A 516 10.88 14.92 3.38
C GLU A 516 10.65 15.36 1.92
N LYS A 517 9.45 15.91 1.66
CA LYS A 517 9.08 16.62 0.43
C LYS A 517 8.69 18.06 0.77
N ASP A 518 9.43 19.01 0.22
CA ASP A 518 9.38 20.47 0.48
C ASP A 518 9.40 20.91 1.95
N GLY A 519 9.81 20.02 2.86
CA GLY A 519 9.92 20.23 4.31
C GLY A 519 8.92 19.43 5.15
N VAL A 520 7.93 18.78 4.51
CA VAL A 520 6.99 17.84 5.15
C VAL A 520 7.59 16.44 5.12
N GLN A 521 7.58 15.72 6.25
CA GLN A 521 8.05 14.33 6.31
C GLN A 521 7.01 13.40 5.66
N VAL A 522 7.41 12.65 4.63
CA VAL A 522 6.52 11.81 3.79
C VAL A 522 6.83 10.32 3.87
N GLY A 523 7.84 9.93 4.65
CA GLY A 523 8.16 8.52 4.93
C GLY A 523 9.28 8.42 5.96
N GLU A 524 9.21 7.42 6.83
CA GLU A 524 10.16 7.22 7.93
C GLU A 524 10.34 5.73 8.27
N GLY A 525 11.23 5.43 9.23
CA GLY A 525 11.40 4.06 9.71
C GLY A 525 12.76 3.77 10.35
N ASP A 526 12.90 2.58 10.93
CA ASP A 526 14.06 2.19 11.73
C ASP A 526 15.22 1.69 10.85
N GLY A 527 16.42 2.23 11.07
CA GLY A 527 17.51 2.16 10.09
C GLY A 527 18.92 1.95 10.65
N VAL A 528 19.91 1.98 9.74
CA VAL A 528 21.33 1.77 10.07
C VAL A 528 22.18 3.02 9.80
N VAL A 529 22.83 3.52 10.84
CA VAL A 529 23.76 4.65 10.74
C VAL A 529 24.99 4.26 9.89
N PRO A 530 25.26 4.89 8.73
CA PRO A 530 26.29 4.44 7.80
C PRO A 530 27.72 4.57 8.34
N ALA A 531 28.61 3.68 7.91
CA ALA A 531 30.02 3.61 8.29
C ALA A 531 30.93 3.36 7.07
N ASP A 532 32.06 4.08 7.01
CA ASP A 532 33.09 3.98 5.96
C ASP A 532 32.61 4.16 4.48
N VAL A 533 31.35 4.55 4.20
CA VAL A 533 30.74 4.55 2.84
C VAL A 533 31.49 5.49 1.85
N PRO A 534 31.99 4.98 0.70
CA PRO A 534 32.83 5.78 -0.21
C PRO A 534 32.09 6.82 -1.07
N ARG A 535 32.34 8.12 -0.83
CA ARG A 535 31.95 9.24 -1.73
C ARG A 535 32.81 9.37 -3.01
N LEU A 536 33.17 8.23 -3.62
CA LEU A 536 34.03 8.15 -4.82
C LEU A 536 33.29 7.69 -6.08
N SER A 537 32.03 7.32 -5.95
CA SER A 537 31.13 6.82 -6.99
C SER A 537 29.93 7.73 -7.26
N ASN A 538 29.72 8.80 -6.46
CA ASN A 538 28.58 9.72 -6.51
C ASN A 538 28.06 9.98 -7.93
N THR A 539 26.93 9.36 -8.27
CA THR A 539 26.10 9.74 -9.41
C THR A 539 24.86 10.47 -8.90
N LEU A 540 24.58 11.62 -9.51
CA LEU A 540 23.38 12.42 -9.31
C LEU A 540 22.61 12.38 -10.62
N GLY A 541 21.31 12.07 -10.57
CA GLY A 541 20.48 11.82 -11.75
C GLY A 541 20.94 10.64 -12.63
N ALA A 542 21.69 9.69 -12.06
CA ALA A 542 22.27 8.54 -12.76
C ALA A 542 22.64 7.43 -11.77
N SER A 543 22.83 6.21 -12.28
CA SER A 543 23.26 5.04 -11.49
C SER A 543 24.57 4.42 -12.02
N SER A 544 25.27 3.68 -11.15
CA SER A 544 26.35 2.77 -11.57
C SER A 544 25.85 1.35 -11.92
N ASN A 545 24.61 1.02 -11.53
CA ASN A 545 23.88 -0.16 -12.02
C ASN A 545 23.44 0.08 -13.48
N PRO A 546 23.75 -0.82 -14.44
CA PRO A 546 23.30 -0.67 -15.82
C PRO A 546 21.79 -0.89 -16.02
N ASP A 547 21.10 -1.46 -15.03
CA ASP A 547 19.72 -1.93 -15.14
C ASP A 547 18.71 -0.92 -14.51
N LEU A 548 19.20 0.16 -13.87
CA LEU A 548 18.39 1.26 -13.32
C LEU A 548 18.31 2.49 -14.24
N THR A 549 17.16 3.16 -14.25
CA THR A 549 16.90 4.34 -15.08
C THR A 549 17.60 5.59 -14.52
N PRO A 550 18.47 6.27 -15.29
CA PRO A 550 18.94 7.61 -14.93
C PRO A 550 17.78 8.61 -14.92
N LEU A 551 17.72 9.52 -13.95
CA LEU A 551 16.64 10.51 -13.82
C LEU A 551 16.34 11.21 -15.16
N ILE A 552 15.14 10.95 -15.68
CA ILE A 552 14.52 11.66 -16.79
C ILE A 552 13.83 12.87 -16.14
N GLY A 553 14.55 13.97 -16.05
CA GLY A 553 14.14 15.09 -15.22
C GLY A 553 15.24 16.12 -15.00
N GLU A 554 15.08 16.93 -13.97
CA GLU A 554 16.06 17.93 -13.54
C GLU A 554 16.39 17.76 -12.04
N ILE A 555 17.66 17.99 -11.69
CA ILE A 555 18.14 18.02 -10.31
C ILE A 555 19.02 19.26 -10.11
N SER A 556 18.83 19.95 -8.99
CA SER A 556 19.44 21.24 -8.66
C SER A 556 19.65 21.42 -7.16
N ASP A 557 20.47 22.43 -6.83
CA ASP A 557 20.73 22.94 -5.46
C ASP A 557 21.17 21.90 -4.41
N VAL A 558 21.74 20.79 -4.89
CA VAL A 558 22.22 19.63 -4.10
C VAL A 558 23.19 20.03 -2.97
N SER A 559 22.82 19.56 -1.78
CA SER A 559 23.37 19.89 -0.48
C SER A 559 23.45 18.60 0.37
N ILE A 560 24.52 18.43 1.16
CA ILE A 560 24.72 17.25 2.02
C ILE A 560 25.35 17.68 3.35
N THR A 561 24.65 17.45 4.45
CA THR A 561 25.10 17.75 5.81
C THR A 561 25.57 16.49 6.53
N GLN A 562 26.70 16.59 7.24
CA GLN A 562 27.20 15.57 8.16
C GLN A 562 28.07 16.22 9.22
N ASP A 563 27.93 15.82 10.49
CA ASP A 563 28.75 16.34 11.61
C ASP A 563 28.66 17.89 11.74
N GLY A 564 27.52 18.48 11.35
CA GLY A 564 27.31 19.93 11.24
C GLY A 564 28.16 20.62 10.16
N SER A 565 28.63 19.87 9.16
CA SER A 565 29.42 20.34 8.02
C SER A 565 28.67 20.14 6.71
N VAL A 566 28.10 21.22 6.17
CA VAL A 566 27.36 21.23 4.90
C VAL A 566 28.32 21.24 3.69
N TRP A 567 28.04 20.41 2.70
CA TRP A 567 28.72 20.32 1.41
C TRP A 567 27.73 20.61 0.27
N VAL A 568 27.91 21.72 -0.44
CA VAL A 568 27.08 22.13 -1.59
C VAL A 568 27.90 22.03 -2.88
N GLU A 569 27.31 21.59 -3.99
CA GLU A 569 28.01 21.57 -5.30
C GLU A 569 27.99 22.95 -6.01
N ASP A 570 29.12 23.34 -6.63
CA ASP A 570 29.34 24.67 -7.25
C ASP A 570 28.69 24.79 -8.65
N GLY A 571 27.35 24.70 -8.70
CA GLY A 571 26.48 25.20 -9.78
C GLY A 571 26.63 24.52 -11.15
N GLY A 572 26.02 23.33 -11.30
CA GLY A 572 26.26 22.43 -12.44
C GLY A 572 25.06 21.97 -13.29
N SER A 573 23.92 22.68 -13.28
CA SER A 573 22.65 22.29 -13.97
C SER A 573 22.82 21.54 -15.31
N THR A 574 22.21 20.35 -15.39
CA THR A 574 22.34 19.36 -16.47
C THR A 574 21.14 19.29 -17.42
N THR A 575 20.58 20.43 -17.83
CA THR A 575 19.46 20.47 -18.81
C THR A 575 19.81 19.72 -20.11
N VAL A 576 19.03 18.69 -20.49
CA VAL A 576 19.18 17.94 -21.75
C VAL A 576 18.13 18.37 -22.78
N ASP A 577 18.38 19.50 -23.46
CA ASP A 577 17.48 20.07 -24.50
C ASP A 577 17.41 19.19 -25.78
N PRO A 578 16.22 18.66 -26.17
CA PRO A 578 16.04 17.81 -27.35
C PRO A 578 16.05 18.63 -28.66
N ALA A 579 17.24 18.79 -29.25
CA ALA A 579 17.49 19.70 -30.36
C ALA A 579 16.71 19.46 -31.68
N ASP A 580 15.89 20.43 -32.08
CA ASP A 580 15.18 20.54 -33.37
C ASP A 580 16.14 20.48 -34.61
N PRO A 581 15.96 19.51 -35.54
CA PRO A 581 16.90 19.27 -36.64
C PRO A 581 16.65 20.15 -37.90
N THR A 582 17.04 21.44 -37.89
CA THR A 582 16.85 22.35 -39.05
C THR A 582 18.07 23.13 -39.60
N ASP A 583 18.92 22.44 -40.39
CA ASP A 583 19.68 22.99 -41.55
C ASP A 583 20.88 23.96 -41.23
N PRO A 584 21.76 24.36 -42.18
CA PRO A 584 22.94 23.58 -42.59
C PRO A 584 24.30 24.32 -42.53
N ASP A 585 25.42 23.58 -42.48
CA ASP A 585 26.69 23.97 -43.17
C ASP A 585 27.71 22.81 -43.26
N ASP A 586 27.63 21.97 -44.32
CA ASP A 586 28.70 21.02 -44.73
C ASP A 586 29.80 21.76 -45.53
N PRO A 587 31.09 21.43 -45.31
CA PRO A 587 31.84 20.83 -46.41
C PRO A 587 32.94 19.83 -45.99
N ALA A 588 32.77 18.53 -46.30
CA ALA A 588 33.41 17.92 -47.49
C ALA A 588 33.33 16.38 -47.58
N ASP A 589 32.39 15.85 -48.38
CA ASP A 589 32.63 14.63 -49.19
C ASP A 589 33.65 14.91 -50.32
N PRO A 590 34.38 13.90 -50.84
CA PRO A 590 34.00 13.45 -52.20
C PRO A 590 34.23 11.94 -52.50
N ILE A 591 33.18 11.21 -52.95
CA ILE A 591 33.06 10.47 -54.27
C ILE A 591 31.93 9.40 -54.26
N ASP A 592 30.70 9.78 -54.63
CA ASP A 592 30.11 9.67 -56.00
C ASP A 592 30.33 8.35 -56.83
N PRO A 593 29.35 7.84 -57.64
CA PRO A 593 27.90 7.60 -57.40
C PRO A 593 27.36 6.27 -58.06
N VAL A 594 26.01 6.08 -58.10
CA VAL A 594 25.13 5.87 -59.32
C VAL A 594 23.75 5.22 -58.94
N ASP A 595 22.74 6.04 -58.60
CA ASP A 595 21.50 6.37 -59.37
C ASP A 595 20.79 5.30 -60.28
N PRO A 596 19.46 5.35 -60.55
CA PRO A 596 18.27 5.13 -59.69
C PRO A 596 17.17 4.26 -60.39
N VAL A 597 15.89 4.28 -59.93
CA VAL A 597 14.64 4.60 -60.72
C VAL A 597 13.32 4.26 -59.97
N ASP A 598 12.30 5.12 -60.14
CA ASP A 598 10.91 5.15 -59.61
C ASP A 598 9.85 4.50 -60.54
N PRO A 599 8.51 4.46 -60.23
CA PRO A 599 7.73 4.70 -58.98
C PRO A 599 7.02 3.39 -58.50
N VAL A 600 5.84 3.24 -57.82
CA VAL A 600 4.54 3.98 -57.70
C VAL A 600 3.72 3.57 -56.45
N ASP A 601 2.69 4.37 -56.12
CA ASP A 601 1.61 4.23 -55.12
C ASP A 601 0.28 3.64 -55.70
N PRO A 602 -0.87 3.45 -54.97
CA PRO A 602 -1.15 3.56 -53.51
C PRO A 602 -2.04 2.41 -52.88
N THR A 603 -2.23 2.43 -51.54
CA THR A 603 -3.34 1.85 -50.70
C THR A 603 -3.70 0.35 -50.74
N GLU A 604 -3.79 -0.30 -49.57
CA GLU A 604 -4.59 -1.52 -49.25
C GLU A 604 -5.30 -1.36 -47.88
N PRO A 605 -6.28 -2.22 -47.51
CA PRO A 605 -7.31 -1.90 -46.50
C PRO A 605 -7.31 -2.75 -45.22
N THR A 606 -8.15 -2.37 -44.25
CA THR A 606 -8.49 -3.14 -43.05
C THR A 606 -9.24 -4.45 -43.35
N VAL A 607 -8.81 -5.54 -42.73
CA VAL A 607 -9.46 -6.86 -42.64
C VAL A 607 -9.28 -7.34 -41.17
N PRO A 608 -10.28 -7.97 -40.52
CA PRO A 608 -10.31 -8.07 -39.05
C PRO A 608 -9.58 -9.29 -38.48
N ALA A 609 -9.32 -9.25 -37.18
CA ALA A 609 -8.85 -10.38 -36.39
C ALA A 609 -9.84 -11.56 -36.39
N GLY A 610 -9.28 -12.77 -36.23
CA GLY A 610 -9.96 -13.98 -35.78
C GLY A 610 -9.28 -14.46 -34.48
N PRO A 611 -9.93 -15.31 -33.68
CA PRO A 611 -9.54 -15.52 -32.29
C PRO A 611 -8.28 -16.37 -32.14
N THR A 612 -7.31 -15.83 -31.41
CA THR A 612 -6.39 -16.59 -30.55
C THR A 612 -7.17 -17.29 -29.44
N ALA A 613 -6.66 -18.43 -28.97
CA ALA A 613 -7.19 -19.14 -27.80
C ALA A 613 -6.35 -18.75 -26.58
N GLU A 614 -6.51 -17.50 -26.14
CA GLU A 614 -5.87 -17.01 -24.92
C GLU A 614 -6.53 -17.63 -23.68
N LEU A 615 -5.75 -17.79 -22.61
CA LEU A 615 -6.31 -17.97 -21.27
C LEU A 615 -7.19 -16.75 -20.94
N PRO A 616 -8.28 -16.90 -20.18
CA PRO A 616 -9.15 -15.77 -19.86
C PRO A 616 -8.33 -14.68 -19.16
N GLN A 617 -8.32 -13.50 -19.76
CA GLN A 617 -7.72 -12.29 -19.20
C GLN A 617 -8.41 -11.94 -17.88
N ILE A 618 -7.69 -11.30 -16.96
CA ILE A 618 -8.31 -10.77 -15.73
C ILE A 618 -9.03 -9.48 -16.14
N ASP A 619 -10.35 -9.58 -16.27
CA ASP A 619 -11.27 -8.53 -16.71
C ASP A 619 -12.36 -8.33 -15.64
N GLY A 620 -12.10 -7.40 -14.70
CA GLY A 620 -12.91 -7.15 -13.52
C GLY A 620 -12.32 -7.66 -12.21
N ALA A 621 -13.08 -7.46 -11.12
CA ALA A 621 -12.77 -7.87 -9.75
C ALA A 621 -12.21 -9.30 -9.65
N PHE A 622 -11.19 -9.50 -8.82
CA PHE A 622 -10.57 -10.81 -8.60
C PHE A 622 -9.98 -10.95 -7.19
N GLU A 623 -9.73 -12.19 -6.82
CA GLU A 623 -9.14 -12.65 -5.57
C GLU A 623 -8.09 -13.72 -5.92
N PHE A 624 -6.94 -13.71 -5.25
CA PHE A 624 -5.87 -14.70 -5.31
C PHE A 624 -5.63 -15.20 -3.88
N GLU A 625 -5.59 -16.51 -3.68
CA GLU A 625 -5.27 -17.17 -2.42
C GLU A 625 -4.05 -18.09 -2.64
N ALA A 626 -3.05 -18.09 -1.75
CA ALA A 626 -1.94 -19.05 -1.79
C ALA A 626 -1.33 -19.31 -0.41
N THR A 627 -0.88 -20.54 -0.15
CA THR A 627 -0.02 -20.83 1.01
C THR A 627 1.44 -20.55 0.65
N VAL A 628 2.12 -19.69 1.41
CA VAL A 628 3.48 -19.20 1.11
C VAL A 628 4.39 -19.32 2.33
N ARG A 629 5.67 -19.67 2.10
CA ARG A 629 6.78 -19.55 3.05
C ARG A 629 7.99 -18.88 2.40
N PHE A 630 8.56 -17.88 3.06
CA PHE A 630 9.82 -17.24 2.67
C PHE A 630 10.96 -17.84 3.51
N ASP A 631 11.95 -18.48 2.89
CA ASP A 631 13.05 -19.21 3.56
C ASP A 631 14.36 -18.40 3.69
N ASP A 632 14.53 -17.30 2.94
CA ASP A 632 15.68 -16.38 3.07
C ASP A 632 15.23 -14.94 2.80
N ILE A 633 14.58 -14.32 3.80
CA ILE A 633 14.05 -12.95 3.73
C ILE A 633 15.15 -11.91 3.47
N GLY A 634 16.39 -12.18 3.89
CA GLY A 634 17.53 -11.28 3.71
C GLY A 634 18.23 -11.33 2.34
N ALA A 635 17.66 -12.04 1.35
CA ALA A 635 18.36 -12.45 0.12
C ALA A 635 18.58 -11.36 -0.96
N GLY A 636 18.79 -10.10 -0.57
CA GLY A 636 19.38 -9.07 -1.43
C GLY A 636 18.48 -8.44 -2.51
N GLY A 637 17.17 -8.66 -2.46
CA GLY A 637 16.21 -8.02 -3.36
C GLY A 637 14.77 -8.50 -3.12
N SER A 638 13.80 -7.75 -3.65
CA SER A 638 12.36 -8.07 -3.56
C SER A 638 12.05 -9.46 -4.12
N GLN A 639 11.39 -10.31 -3.33
CA GLN A 639 10.96 -11.64 -3.77
C GLN A 639 9.54 -11.62 -4.37
N ARG A 640 9.27 -12.47 -5.38
CA ARG A 640 7.95 -12.54 -6.04
C ARG A 640 7.21 -13.85 -5.80
N VAL A 641 5.98 -13.71 -5.30
CA VAL A 641 5.01 -14.79 -5.07
C VAL A 641 4.20 -15.04 -6.33
N PHE A 642 3.71 -13.98 -6.98
CA PHE A 642 3.17 -14.06 -8.33
C PHE A 642 3.38 -12.77 -9.15
N GLU A 643 3.30 -12.93 -10.47
CA GLU A 643 3.23 -11.87 -11.48
C GLU A 643 2.27 -12.33 -12.61
N PHE A 644 1.25 -11.52 -12.91
CA PHE A 644 0.33 -11.65 -14.06
C PHE A 644 0.45 -10.41 -14.95
N GLY A 645 0.15 -10.55 -16.24
CA GLY A 645 0.73 -9.61 -17.21
C GLY A 645 2.26 -9.76 -17.26
N GLY A 646 2.94 -8.75 -17.76
CA GLY A 646 4.40 -8.71 -17.82
C GLY A 646 4.84 -7.27 -18.11
N ALA A 647 6.07 -7.05 -18.56
CA ALA A 647 6.58 -5.70 -18.88
C ALA A 647 5.74 -5.00 -19.99
N GLY A 648 4.74 -4.22 -19.58
CA GLY A 648 3.71 -3.59 -20.39
C GLY A 648 2.88 -2.56 -19.60
N GLU A 649 1.75 -2.14 -20.15
CA GLU A 649 0.88 -1.10 -19.55
C GLU A 649 -0.15 -1.68 -18.54
N ASP A 650 -0.30 -3.02 -18.48
CA ASP A 650 -1.22 -3.75 -17.60
C ASP A 650 -0.52 -4.97 -16.94
N SER A 651 -0.51 -5.04 -15.60
CA SER A 651 0.09 -6.14 -14.83
C SER A 651 -0.44 -6.21 -13.38
N ILE A 652 -0.28 -7.36 -12.72
CA ILE A 652 -0.70 -7.58 -11.32
C ILE A 652 0.41 -8.38 -10.62
N THR A 653 0.83 -7.98 -9.43
CA THR A 653 2.04 -8.49 -8.78
C THR A 653 1.83 -8.71 -7.29
N PHE A 654 2.44 -9.75 -6.70
CA PHE A 654 2.52 -9.87 -5.24
C PHE A 654 3.86 -10.43 -4.77
N GLY A 655 4.35 -9.96 -3.62
CA GLY A 655 5.44 -10.60 -2.89
C GLY A 655 6.13 -9.68 -1.89
N GLN A 656 7.33 -10.08 -1.46
CA GLN A 656 8.14 -9.32 -0.51
C GLN A 656 8.65 -8.01 -1.14
N LEU A 657 8.66 -6.93 -0.35
CA LEU A 657 9.26 -5.66 -0.71
C LEU A 657 10.72 -5.58 -0.21
N GLY A 658 11.69 -5.55 -1.12
CA GLY A 658 13.11 -5.59 -0.79
C GLY A 658 13.50 -6.84 0.02
N PRO A 659 14.61 -6.80 0.78
CA PRO A 659 14.95 -7.80 1.78
C PRO A 659 14.35 -7.45 3.17
N SER A 660 13.09 -6.99 3.22
CA SER A 660 12.40 -6.54 4.44
C SER A 660 11.35 -7.54 4.95
N THR A 661 10.70 -7.23 6.07
CA THR A 661 9.55 -7.98 6.62
C THR A 661 8.21 -7.64 5.95
N ALA A 662 8.15 -6.67 5.02
CA ALA A 662 6.92 -6.23 4.38
C ALA A 662 6.56 -7.02 3.09
N VAL A 663 5.26 -7.08 2.79
CA VAL A 663 4.72 -7.53 1.47
C VAL A 663 4.04 -6.39 0.72
N LEU A 664 3.95 -6.53 -0.59
CA LEU A 664 3.51 -5.54 -1.56
C LEU A 664 2.56 -6.19 -2.58
N PHE A 665 1.40 -5.57 -2.82
CA PHE A 665 0.41 -5.98 -3.82
C PHE A 665 0.25 -4.92 -4.94
N GLU A 666 0.95 -5.20 -6.04
CA GLU A 666 0.96 -4.52 -7.35
C GLU A 666 -0.35 -4.62 -8.16
N ILE A 667 -1.01 -3.52 -8.54
CA ILE A 667 -1.87 -3.47 -9.73
C ILE A 667 -1.43 -2.33 -10.65
N VAL A 668 -1.15 -2.63 -11.92
CA VAL A 668 -0.90 -1.65 -12.97
C VAL A 668 -1.98 -1.80 -14.04
N HIS A 669 -2.62 -0.69 -14.43
CA HIS A 669 -3.63 -0.67 -15.50
C HIS A 669 -3.57 0.63 -16.32
N ASP A 670 -3.62 0.54 -17.66
CA ASP A 670 -3.54 1.67 -18.60
C ASP A 670 -2.26 2.54 -18.36
N GLY A 671 -1.22 1.97 -17.74
CA GLY A 671 0.02 2.62 -17.33
C GLY A 671 0.00 3.35 -15.97
N ALA A 672 -1.12 3.35 -15.23
CA ALA A 672 -1.19 3.85 -13.86
C ALA A 672 -0.98 2.69 -12.86
N THR A 673 -0.34 2.96 -11.73
CA THR A 673 -0.09 1.98 -10.66
C THR A 673 -0.95 2.28 -9.45
N SER A 674 -1.64 1.27 -8.94
CA SER A 674 -2.22 1.20 -7.59
C SER A 674 -1.43 0.16 -6.79
N LEU A 675 -1.17 0.45 -5.53
CA LEU A 675 -0.30 -0.33 -4.66
C LEU A 675 -0.85 -0.30 -3.25
N ILE A 676 -0.73 -1.42 -2.54
CA ILE A 676 -0.84 -1.47 -1.08
C ILE A 676 0.32 -2.30 -0.50
N VAL A 677 0.80 -1.90 0.67
CA VAL A 677 1.89 -2.56 1.42
C VAL A 677 1.39 -2.99 2.79
N ALA A 678 1.80 -4.17 3.24
CA ALA A 678 1.59 -4.64 4.60
C ALA A 678 2.95 -4.79 5.29
N GLU A 679 3.25 -3.89 6.23
CA GLU A 679 4.50 -3.88 6.99
C GLU A 679 4.54 -4.97 8.07
N ASP A 680 5.77 -5.37 8.45
CA ASP A 680 6.08 -6.45 9.42
C ASP A 680 5.35 -7.80 9.25
N ALA A 681 4.68 -8.01 8.11
CA ALA A 681 3.82 -9.15 7.85
C ALA A 681 4.56 -10.49 7.66
N LEU A 682 5.89 -10.50 7.45
CA LEU A 682 6.69 -11.70 7.19
C LEU A 682 7.60 -12.13 8.35
N VAL A 683 7.64 -13.45 8.60
CA VAL A 683 8.60 -14.09 9.51
C VAL A 683 9.39 -15.17 8.76
N GLU A 684 10.72 -15.17 8.90
CA GLU A 684 11.63 -16.10 8.18
C GLU A 684 11.30 -17.56 8.53
N GLY A 685 10.92 -18.34 7.51
CA GLY A 685 10.53 -19.75 7.65
C GLY A 685 9.12 -19.99 8.20
N GLU A 686 8.26 -18.96 8.27
CA GLU A 686 6.84 -19.11 8.57
C GLU A 686 6.03 -19.48 7.32
N THR A 687 5.09 -20.42 7.45
CA THR A 687 4.11 -20.75 6.41
C THR A 687 2.77 -20.19 6.81
N ALA A 688 2.21 -19.29 5.99
CA ALA A 688 0.89 -18.69 6.16
C ALA A 688 0.12 -18.74 4.83
N THR A 689 -1.21 -18.76 4.91
CA THR A 689 -2.07 -18.49 3.75
C THR A 689 -2.10 -16.98 3.49
N TRP A 690 -2.10 -16.56 2.23
CA TRP A 690 -2.19 -15.17 1.82
C TRP A 690 -3.35 -15.02 0.84
N THR A 691 -4.25 -14.10 1.12
CA THR A 691 -5.28 -13.65 0.17
C THR A 691 -4.90 -12.26 -0.32
N VAL A 692 -4.99 -11.98 -1.61
CA VAL A 692 -4.93 -10.61 -2.14
C VAL A 692 -5.98 -10.42 -3.22
N GLY A 693 -6.58 -9.24 -3.33
CA GLY A 693 -7.62 -9.03 -4.33
C GLY A 693 -8.08 -7.60 -4.48
N VAL A 694 -9.00 -7.42 -5.42
CA VAL A 694 -9.65 -6.14 -5.73
C VAL A 694 -11.11 -6.38 -6.09
N ASP A 695 -12.01 -5.55 -5.57
CA ASP A 695 -13.46 -5.76 -5.62
C ASP A 695 -14.16 -5.11 -6.85
N GLU A 696 -15.51 -5.02 -6.87
CA GLU A 696 -16.27 -4.31 -7.91
C GLU A 696 -16.19 -2.77 -7.80
N THR A 697 -15.73 -2.20 -6.68
CA THR A 697 -15.59 -0.74 -6.47
C THR A 697 -14.19 -0.23 -6.81
N GLY A 698 -13.15 -0.99 -6.48
CA GLY A 698 -11.74 -0.59 -6.62
C GLY A 698 -10.89 -0.90 -5.39
N PHE A 699 -11.51 -1.23 -4.25
CA PHE A 699 -10.85 -1.53 -2.98
C PHE A 699 -9.89 -2.73 -3.13
N MET A 700 -8.60 -2.51 -2.82
CA MET A 700 -7.55 -3.52 -2.80
C MET A 700 -7.29 -4.00 -1.36
N TYR A 701 -6.96 -5.28 -1.18
CA TYR A 701 -6.68 -5.87 0.14
C TYR A 701 -5.59 -6.95 0.12
N ILE A 702 -4.94 -7.14 1.27
CA ILE A 702 -4.05 -8.24 1.62
C ILE A 702 -4.55 -8.86 2.93
N GLU A 703 -4.77 -10.19 2.94
CA GLU A 703 -4.97 -10.98 4.15
C GLU A 703 -3.79 -11.93 4.40
N LYS A 704 -3.53 -12.22 5.68
CA LYS A 704 -2.65 -13.29 6.16
C LYS A 704 -3.45 -14.23 7.08
N ASP A 705 -3.47 -15.53 6.77
CA ASP A 705 -4.25 -16.59 7.44
C ASP A 705 -5.75 -16.26 7.64
N GLY A 706 -6.33 -15.43 6.76
CA GLY A 706 -7.72 -14.96 6.84
C GLY A 706 -7.94 -13.79 7.81
N VAL A 707 -6.91 -12.98 8.06
CA VAL A 707 -6.96 -11.69 8.76
C VAL A 707 -6.39 -10.62 7.83
N GLN A 708 -7.11 -9.53 7.62
CA GLN A 708 -6.65 -8.39 6.80
C GLN A 708 -5.42 -7.73 7.45
N VAL A 709 -4.38 -7.47 6.65
CA VAL A 709 -3.07 -6.92 7.09
C VAL A 709 -2.58 -5.74 6.25
N GLY A 710 -3.32 -5.35 5.21
CA GLY A 710 -3.06 -4.17 4.40
C GLY A 710 -4.22 -3.96 3.42
N GLU A 711 -4.54 -2.71 3.12
CA GLU A 711 -5.68 -2.31 2.29
C GLU A 711 -5.48 -0.92 1.71
N GLY A 712 -6.34 -0.53 0.76
CA GLY A 712 -6.26 0.79 0.13
C GLY A 712 -7.05 0.89 -1.17
N ASP A 713 -7.11 2.11 -1.71
CA ASP A 713 -7.86 2.42 -2.92
C ASP A 713 -7.08 1.99 -4.19
N GLY A 714 -7.79 1.45 -5.18
CA GLY A 714 -7.16 0.81 -6.31
C GLY A 714 -7.96 0.79 -7.60
N VAL A 715 -7.34 0.26 -8.65
CA VAL A 715 -7.93 0.15 -9.98
C VAL A 715 -8.41 -1.28 -10.26
N VAL A 716 -9.69 -1.44 -10.59
CA VAL A 716 -10.25 -2.71 -11.06
C VAL A 716 -9.60 -3.06 -12.42
N PRO A 717 -8.83 -4.15 -12.55
CA PRO A 717 -8.08 -4.44 -13.77
C PRO A 717 -8.99 -4.82 -14.94
N ALA A 718 -8.61 -4.43 -16.16
CA ALA A 718 -9.27 -4.86 -17.39
C ALA A 718 -8.25 -5.38 -18.43
N ASP A 719 -8.70 -6.32 -19.27
CA ASP A 719 -7.92 -6.94 -20.37
C ASP A 719 -6.54 -7.57 -19.97
N VAL A 720 -6.21 -7.74 -18.68
CA VAL A 720 -4.85 -8.15 -18.21
C VAL A 720 -4.46 -9.55 -18.73
N PRO A 721 -3.36 -9.71 -19.49
CA PRO A 721 -3.01 -10.99 -20.10
C PRO A 721 -2.45 -12.02 -19.12
N ARG A 722 -3.16 -13.15 -18.94
CA ARG A 722 -2.64 -14.37 -18.28
C ARG A 722 -1.69 -15.19 -19.17
N LEU A 723 -0.85 -14.50 -19.95
CA LEU A 723 0.08 -15.12 -20.93
C LEU A 723 1.49 -15.36 -20.35
N SER A 724 1.71 -14.97 -19.10
CA SER A 724 3.02 -14.86 -18.47
C SER A 724 3.00 -15.13 -16.96
N ASN A 725 1.94 -15.81 -16.46
CA ASN A 725 1.79 -16.17 -15.04
C ASN A 725 3.10 -16.79 -14.51
N THR A 726 3.75 -16.12 -13.57
CA THR A 726 4.96 -16.65 -12.92
C THR A 726 4.73 -16.74 -11.42
N LEU A 727 4.41 -17.95 -10.94
CA LEU A 727 4.30 -18.28 -9.52
C LEU A 727 5.70 -18.59 -8.97
N GLY A 728 6.09 -17.93 -7.87
CA GLY A 728 7.42 -18.06 -7.26
C GLY A 728 8.59 -17.60 -8.14
N ALA A 729 8.31 -16.91 -9.25
CA ALA A 729 9.27 -16.41 -10.22
C ALA A 729 8.83 -15.01 -10.71
N SER A 730 9.57 -14.43 -11.65
CA SER A 730 9.23 -13.13 -12.25
C SER A 730 9.70 -13.07 -13.70
N SER A 731 9.01 -12.30 -14.54
CA SER A 731 9.48 -11.97 -15.89
C SER A 731 10.50 -10.83 -15.90
N ASN A 732 10.54 -10.05 -14.81
CA ASN A 732 11.47 -8.95 -14.58
C ASN A 732 12.85 -9.49 -14.08
N PRO A 733 13.97 -9.20 -14.77
CA PRO A 733 15.30 -9.68 -14.37
C PRO A 733 15.86 -9.02 -13.09
N ASP A 734 15.26 -7.92 -12.62
CA ASP A 734 15.71 -7.18 -11.43
C ASP A 734 15.05 -7.67 -10.14
N LEU A 735 14.08 -8.60 -10.23
CA LEU A 735 13.35 -9.18 -9.11
C LEU A 735 13.85 -10.58 -8.77
N THR A 736 13.77 -10.95 -7.49
CA THR A 736 14.25 -12.24 -7.00
C THR A 736 13.11 -13.27 -7.07
N PRO A 737 13.30 -14.46 -7.68
CA PRO A 737 12.36 -15.57 -7.53
C PRO A 737 12.18 -15.94 -6.06
N LEU A 738 11.03 -16.50 -5.67
CA LEU A 738 10.76 -16.89 -4.28
C LEU A 738 11.79 -17.92 -3.79
N ILE A 739 12.62 -17.52 -2.84
CA ILE A 739 13.52 -18.40 -2.09
C ILE A 739 12.70 -18.94 -0.92
N GLY A 740 11.89 -19.96 -1.22
CA GLY A 740 10.84 -20.43 -0.32
C GLY A 740 10.01 -21.57 -0.90
N GLU A 741 8.78 -21.71 -0.40
CA GLU A 741 7.76 -22.65 -0.90
C GLU A 741 6.44 -21.90 -1.13
N ILE A 742 5.73 -22.23 -2.21
CA ILE A 742 4.36 -21.79 -2.51
C ILE A 742 3.52 -23.03 -2.85
N SER A 743 2.29 -23.09 -2.34
CA SER A 743 1.34 -24.18 -2.57
C SER A 743 -0.11 -23.69 -2.47
N ASP A 744 -1.07 -24.57 -2.76
CA ASP A 744 -2.51 -24.35 -2.53
C ASP A 744 -3.07 -23.09 -3.25
N VAL A 745 -2.50 -22.72 -4.40
CA VAL A 745 -2.82 -21.48 -5.12
C VAL A 745 -4.19 -21.55 -5.80
N SER A 746 -5.06 -20.58 -5.52
CA SER A 746 -6.35 -20.39 -6.18
C SER A 746 -6.59 -18.93 -6.59
N ILE A 747 -7.39 -18.73 -7.65
CA ILE A 747 -7.78 -17.42 -8.17
C ILE A 747 -9.28 -17.43 -8.46
N THR A 748 -10.03 -16.55 -7.79
CA THR A 748 -11.48 -16.38 -7.97
C THR A 748 -11.75 -15.13 -8.79
N GLN A 749 -12.56 -15.24 -9.85
CA GLN A 749 -13.09 -14.10 -10.59
C GLN A 749 -14.53 -14.38 -11.04
N ASP A 750 -15.43 -13.41 -10.85
CA ASP A 750 -16.86 -13.48 -11.24
C ASP A 750 -17.60 -14.74 -10.71
N GLY A 751 -17.16 -15.25 -9.54
CA GLY A 751 -17.64 -16.49 -8.92
C GLY A 751 -17.16 -17.79 -9.59
N SER A 752 -16.11 -17.71 -10.41
CA SER A 752 -15.39 -18.84 -11.01
C SER A 752 -14.02 -18.99 -10.35
N VAL A 753 -13.78 -20.13 -9.70
CA VAL A 753 -12.50 -20.46 -9.05
C VAL A 753 -11.63 -21.26 -10.00
N TRP A 754 -10.38 -20.84 -10.15
CA TRP A 754 -9.30 -21.52 -10.86
C TRP A 754 -8.23 -21.91 -9.84
N VAL A 755 -7.66 -23.11 -9.93
CA VAL A 755 -6.64 -23.60 -8.98
C VAL A 755 -5.38 -23.96 -9.75
N GLU A 756 -4.24 -23.37 -9.37
CA GLU A 756 -2.92 -23.60 -9.97
C GLU A 756 -2.03 -24.37 -8.96
N ASP A 757 -2.43 -25.61 -8.60
CA ASP A 757 -1.70 -26.48 -7.65
C ASP A 757 -0.23 -26.65 -8.05
N SER A 758 0.63 -25.92 -7.35
CA SER A 758 2.07 -26.07 -7.43
C SER A 758 2.54 -27.00 -6.29
N ALA A 759 3.10 -28.15 -6.67
CA ALA A 759 3.84 -29.07 -5.79
C ALA A 759 3.08 -29.86 -4.69
N GLY A 760 1.75 -29.87 -4.70
CA GLY A 760 0.96 -31.11 -4.66
C GLY A 760 0.86 -31.94 -3.37
N THR A 761 -0.38 -32.04 -2.86
CA THR A 761 -0.85 -33.27 -2.19
C THR A 761 -2.20 -33.73 -2.75
N ALA A 762 -2.21 -34.88 -3.43
CA ALA A 762 -3.41 -35.46 -4.02
C ALA A 762 -4.52 -35.72 -2.97
N ASP A 763 -5.60 -34.94 -3.04
CA ASP A 763 -6.80 -35.05 -2.22
C ASP A 763 -7.90 -35.90 -2.92
N GLY A 764 -7.85 -35.96 -4.26
CA GLY A 764 -8.73 -36.76 -5.11
C GLY A 764 -10.00 -36.03 -5.59
N THR A 765 -10.00 -34.70 -5.62
CA THR A 765 -11.13 -33.87 -6.06
C THR A 765 -10.79 -32.70 -7.00
N GLY A 766 -9.75 -32.81 -7.85
CA GLY A 766 -9.43 -31.83 -8.89
C GLY A 766 -9.33 -32.41 -10.32
N THR A 767 -8.51 -31.74 -11.14
CA THR A 767 -7.87 -32.29 -12.35
C THR A 767 -6.38 -32.05 -12.16
N ASP A 768 -5.69 -33.06 -11.63
CA ASP A 768 -4.47 -32.83 -10.86
C ASP A 768 -3.25 -32.84 -11.80
N THR A 769 -2.32 -31.89 -11.65
CA THR A 769 -1.25 -31.64 -12.64
C THR A 769 0.14 -31.88 -12.04
N ALA A 770 0.98 -32.63 -12.75
CA ALA A 770 2.37 -32.87 -12.36
C ALA A 770 3.35 -32.05 -13.23
N ASP A 771 3.89 -30.98 -12.66
CA ASP A 771 5.06 -30.29 -13.24
C ASP A 771 6.36 -31.06 -12.94
N ILE A 772 7.18 -31.26 -13.97
CA ILE A 772 8.56 -31.75 -13.86
C ILE A 772 9.60 -30.80 -14.49
N ALA A 773 9.16 -29.67 -15.07
CA ALA A 773 10.02 -28.63 -15.62
C ALA A 773 10.86 -27.95 -14.54
N ASN A 774 10.30 -27.75 -13.35
CA ASN A 774 11.00 -27.22 -12.16
C ASN A 774 11.97 -28.24 -11.52
N SER A 775 12.67 -29.05 -12.33
CA SER A 775 13.74 -29.95 -11.88
C SER A 775 15.11 -29.36 -12.20
N ASP A 776 15.97 -29.29 -11.17
CA ASP A 776 17.24 -28.53 -11.08
C ASP A 776 18.40 -29.04 -11.98
N ALA A 777 18.11 -29.43 -13.24
CA ALA A 777 19.06 -29.89 -14.23
C ALA A 777 18.50 -29.83 -15.67
N SER A 778 18.82 -28.76 -16.40
CA SER A 778 18.33 -28.41 -17.75
C SER A 778 18.87 -29.29 -18.92
N ASP A 779 18.90 -30.62 -18.77
CA ASP A 779 19.38 -31.62 -19.75
C ASP A 779 19.02 -33.05 -19.24
N LEU A 780 17.73 -33.31 -18.90
CA LEU A 780 17.28 -34.58 -18.31
C LEU A 780 16.00 -35.14 -18.95
N ASP A 781 16.12 -36.27 -19.64
CA ASP A 781 15.01 -37.08 -20.17
C ASP A 781 14.19 -37.79 -19.05
N TYR A 782 12.87 -37.54 -19.00
CA TYR A 782 11.87 -38.10 -18.07
C TYR A 782 10.83 -39.03 -18.74
N GLU A 783 10.78 -40.29 -18.32
CA GLU A 783 9.69 -41.24 -18.65
C GLU A 783 8.61 -41.19 -17.53
N VAL A 784 7.47 -40.56 -17.82
CA VAL A 784 6.29 -40.43 -16.91
C VAL A 784 5.09 -41.15 -17.51
N ASN A 785 4.43 -42.00 -16.72
CA ASN A 785 3.33 -42.83 -17.21
C ASN A 785 2.16 -42.91 -16.21
N LEU A 786 1.10 -42.14 -16.50
CA LEU A 786 -0.11 -42.05 -15.66
C LEU A 786 -0.95 -43.35 -15.74
N GLU A 787 -0.96 -44.11 -16.86
CA GLU A 787 -1.62 -45.43 -16.94
C GLU A 787 -1.11 -46.41 -15.87
N THR A 788 0.17 -46.33 -15.51
CA THR A 788 0.77 -47.12 -14.40
C THR A 788 0.85 -46.35 -13.08
N GLY A 789 0.64 -45.04 -13.11
CA GLY A 789 0.77 -44.14 -11.96
C GLY A 789 2.20 -43.99 -11.46
N THR A 790 3.22 -44.11 -12.33
CA THR A 790 4.64 -44.09 -11.95
C THR A 790 5.57 -43.53 -13.03
N ASP A 791 6.68 -42.93 -12.61
CA ASP A 791 7.80 -42.55 -13.48
C ASP A 791 8.94 -43.61 -13.47
N GLN A 792 10.00 -43.35 -14.25
CA GLN A 792 11.24 -44.14 -14.25
C GLN A 792 11.95 -44.26 -12.89
N TYR A 793 11.72 -43.35 -11.94
CA TYR A 793 12.35 -43.37 -10.62
C TYR A 793 11.52 -44.12 -9.56
N GLY A 794 10.22 -44.33 -9.81
CA GLY A 794 9.28 -45.01 -8.93
C GLY A 794 8.51 -44.08 -7.99
N ASN A 795 8.37 -42.81 -8.36
CA ASN A 795 7.44 -41.84 -7.77
C ASN A 795 5.99 -42.19 -8.16
N ASN A 796 4.97 -41.52 -7.58
CA ASN A 796 3.57 -41.94 -7.66
C ASN A 796 2.67 -40.85 -8.25
N TYR A 797 2.11 -41.12 -9.43
CA TYR A 797 1.21 -40.28 -10.21
C TYR A 797 -0.13 -40.98 -10.46
N ALA A 798 -0.60 -41.76 -9.48
CA ALA A 798 -1.77 -42.64 -9.64
C ALA A 798 -3.13 -41.91 -9.50
N GLU A 799 -3.07 -40.64 -9.11
CA GLU A 799 -4.16 -39.69 -8.83
C GLU A 799 -3.64 -38.33 -9.38
N ILE A 800 -3.39 -38.30 -10.70
CA ILE A 800 -2.86 -37.19 -11.52
C ILE A 800 -3.45 -37.35 -12.93
N GLU A 801 -3.92 -36.25 -13.54
CA GLU A 801 -4.50 -36.20 -14.88
C GLU A 801 -3.61 -35.52 -15.92
N ASN A 802 -2.75 -34.57 -15.53
CA ASN A 802 -1.96 -33.76 -16.47
C ASN A 802 -0.45 -33.84 -16.18
N VAL A 803 0.40 -33.55 -17.17
CA VAL A 803 1.86 -33.47 -17.00
C VAL A 803 2.46 -32.32 -17.82
N LEU A 804 3.37 -31.55 -17.20
CA LEU A 804 4.22 -30.56 -17.88
C LEU A 804 5.68 -31.04 -17.85
N GLY A 805 6.21 -31.39 -19.03
CA GLY A 805 7.60 -31.84 -19.23
C GLY A 805 8.63 -30.70 -19.20
N GLY A 806 9.90 -31.07 -19.23
CA GLY A 806 11.02 -30.16 -18.97
C GLY A 806 11.73 -29.60 -20.20
N THR A 807 13.07 -29.57 -20.14
CA THR A 807 13.95 -29.12 -21.23
C THR A 807 14.88 -30.24 -21.72
N GLY A 808 14.34 -31.45 -21.88
CA GLY A 808 15.05 -32.64 -22.36
C GLY A 808 14.07 -33.62 -23.02
N ASP A 809 14.58 -34.64 -23.73
CA ASP A 809 13.80 -35.56 -24.58
C ASP A 809 12.81 -36.44 -23.76
N ASP A 810 11.64 -35.89 -23.39
CA ASP A 810 10.70 -36.47 -22.43
C ASP A 810 9.74 -37.49 -23.08
N SER A 811 9.21 -38.41 -22.26
CA SER A 811 8.26 -39.43 -22.71
C SER A 811 7.07 -39.52 -21.77
N LEU A 812 5.97 -38.91 -22.21
CA LEU A 812 4.77 -38.66 -21.40
C LEU A 812 3.60 -39.52 -21.88
N THR A 813 3.07 -40.35 -20.98
CA THR A 813 1.86 -41.16 -21.24
C THR A 813 0.76 -40.82 -20.24
N GLY A 814 -0.43 -40.47 -20.73
CA GLY A 814 -1.62 -40.27 -19.89
C GLY A 814 -2.25 -41.59 -19.42
N ASN A 815 -3.53 -41.54 -19.02
CA ASN A 815 -4.25 -42.60 -18.33
C ASN A 815 -5.54 -43.04 -19.07
N THR A 816 -6.71 -42.98 -18.42
CA THR A 816 -8.04 -43.31 -19.00
C THR A 816 -9.12 -42.30 -18.60
N GLY A 817 -8.71 -41.11 -18.17
CA GLY A 817 -9.50 -39.88 -18.13
C GLY A 817 -9.00 -38.92 -19.21
N ASP A 818 -9.53 -37.70 -19.22
CA ASP A 818 -9.20 -36.68 -20.22
C ASP A 818 -7.90 -35.96 -19.78
N ASN A 819 -6.80 -36.13 -20.51
CA ASN A 819 -5.46 -35.70 -20.05
C ASN A 819 -4.87 -34.52 -20.87
N LEU A 820 -4.25 -33.55 -20.19
CA LEU A 820 -3.38 -32.54 -20.80
C LEU A 820 -1.90 -32.91 -20.61
N LEU A 821 -1.16 -33.10 -21.70
CA LEU A 821 0.28 -33.39 -21.67
C LEU A 821 1.04 -32.33 -22.47
N SER A 822 2.09 -31.76 -21.90
CA SER A 822 3.00 -30.81 -22.56
C SER A 822 4.42 -31.36 -22.53
N GLY A 823 5.12 -31.44 -23.67
CA GLY A 823 6.53 -31.88 -23.74
C GLY A 823 7.48 -30.83 -23.15
N GLY A 824 7.41 -29.60 -23.67
CA GLY A 824 8.15 -28.44 -23.18
C GLY A 824 9.25 -28.03 -24.14
N GLY A 825 10.38 -28.77 -24.13
CA GLY A 825 11.49 -28.52 -25.05
C GLY A 825 12.52 -29.63 -25.09
N GLY A 826 12.41 -30.49 -26.08
CA GLY A 826 13.24 -31.67 -26.33
C GLY A 826 12.77 -32.33 -27.63
N ASP A 827 13.37 -33.44 -28.05
CA ASP A 827 12.76 -34.29 -29.11
C ASP A 827 11.73 -35.23 -28.43
N ASP A 828 10.55 -34.73 -28.05
CA ASP A 828 9.67 -35.37 -27.06
C ASP A 828 8.77 -36.48 -27.64
N THR A 829 8.17 -37.31 -26.77
CA THR A 829 7.24 -38.38 -27.17
C THR A 829 5.99 -38.43 -26.29
N LEU A 830 4.89 -37.88 -26.80
CA LEU A 830 3.61 -37.75 -26.10
C LEU A 830 2.60 -38.83 -26.50
N THR A 831 1.80 -39.29 -25.54
CA THR A 831 0.76 -40.31 -25.73
C THR A 831 -0.40 -40.07 -24.77
N GLY A 832 -1.50 -39.47 -25.24
CA GLY A 832 -2.66 -39.13 -24.38
C GLY A 832 -3.23 -40.33 -23.60
N GLY A 833 -3.38 -41.48 -24.27
CA GLY A 833 -4.03 -42.64 -23.66
C GLY A 833 -5.48 -42.69 -24.10
N GLY A 834 -6.41 -42.78 -23.15
CA GLY A 834 -7.83 -43.01 -23.45
C GLY A 834 -8.79 -42.03 -22.76
N GLY A 835 -8.80 -40.78 -23.22
CA GLY A 835 -9.80 -39.76 -22.88
C GLY A 835 -10.09 -38.84 -24.07
N ASP A 836 -10.76 -37.71 -23.83
CA ASP A 836 -10.71 -36.55 -24.74
C ASP A 836 -9.46 -35.71 -24.41
N ASP A 837 -8.29 -36.19 -24.86
CA ASP A 837 -6.94 -35.74 -24.52
C ASP A 837 -6.46 -34.51 -25.33
N THR A 838 -5.56 -33.73 -24.74
CA THR A 838 -4.84 -32.62 -25.42
C THR A 838 -3.33 -32.78 -25.24
N LEU A 839 -2.58 -32.66 -26.34
CA LEU A 839 -1.14 -32.84 -26.42
C LEU A 839 -0.50 -31.57 -26.99
N HIS A 840 0.48 -31.04 -26.26
CA HIS A 840 1.33 -29.93 -26.65
C HIS A 840 2.77 -30.45 -26.77
N GLY A 841 3.42 -30.26 -27.92
CA GLY A 841 4.82 -30.60 -28.10
C GLY A 841 5.70 -29.60 -27.37
N GLY A 842 5.77 -28.38 -27.90
CA GLY A 842 6.58 -27.29 -27.38
C GLY A 842 7.67 -26.88 -28.37
N ALA A 843 8.89 -27.40 -28.21
CA ALA A 843 10.07 -26.94 -28.95
C ALA A 843 11.11 -28.03 -29.24
N GLY A 844 10.85 -28.89 -30.23
CA GLY A 844 11.81 -29.82 -30.84
C GLY A 844 11.15 -30.75 -31.90
N ASP A 845 11.86 -31.78 -32.36
CA ASP A 845 11.36 -32.69 -33.42
C ASP A 845 10.38 -33.76 -32.84
N ASP A 846 9.20 -33.32 -32.37
CA ASP A 846 8.30 -34.08 -31.47
C ASP A 846 7.53 -35.27 -32.06
N VAL A 847 7.14 -36.23 -31.21
CA VAL A 847 6.43 -37.46 -31.60
C VAL A 847 5.10 -37.67 -30.85
N PHE A 848 3.98 -37.44 -31.54
CA PHE A 848 2.62 -37.67 -31.03
C PHE A 848 2.13 -39.08 -31.37
N ALA A 849 2.18 -40.01 -30.42
CA ALA A 849 1.87 -41.42 -30.67
C ALA A 849 0.41 -41.79 -30.38
N LEU A 850 -0.29 -42.28 -31.42
CA LEU A 850 -1.73 -42.57 -31.38
C LEU A 850 -2.03 -44.07 -31.23
N GLN A 851 -2.89 -44.40 -30.26
CA GLN A 851 -3.25 -45.78 -29.92
C GLN A 851 -4.67 -46.19 -30.37
N ASP A 852 -4.89 -47.49 -30.58
CA ASP A 852 -6.22 -48.10 -30.86
C ASP A 852 -7.13 -48.12 -29.59
N VAL A 853 -7.46 -46.94 -29.05
CA VAL A 853 -8.29 -46.70 -27.84
C VAL A 853 -9.34 -45.63 -28.09
N ALA A 854 -10.42 -45.62 -27.30
CA ALA A 854 -11.56 -44.74 -27.53
C ALA A 854 -11.42 -43.40 -26.77
N GLY A 855 -11.72 -42.30 -27.46
CA GLY A 855 -11.46 -40.95 -27.00
C GLY A 855 -11.34 -39.98 -28.19
N SER A 856 -10.89 -38.75 -27.93
CA SER A 856 -10.49 -37.78 -28.94
C SER A 856 -9.11 -37.25 -28.59
N VAL A 857 -8.25 -36.96 -29.56
CA VAL A 857 -6.92 -36.39 -29.31
C VAL A 857 -6.81 -35.06 -30.02
N THR A 858 -6.44 -34.01 -29.29
CA THR A 858 -6.12 -32.69 -29.85
C THR A 858 -4.61 -32.48 -29.78
N ILE A 859 -3.97 -32.24 -30.92
CA ILE A 859 -2.56 -31.80 -30.98
C ILE A 859 -2.60 -30.29 -31.26
N SER A 860 -1.97 -29.47 -30.41
CA SER A 860 -2.23 -28.03 -30.35
C SER A 860 -1.37 -27.14 -31.24
N ASP A 861 -0.25 -27.67 -31.74
CA ASP A 861 0.94 -26.88 -32.07
C ASP A 861 1.83 -27.58 -33.13
N PHE A 862 1.28 -28.56 -33.86
CA PHE A 862 2.06 -29.46 -34.72
C PHE A 862 2.87 -28.73 -35.80
N GLY A 863 4.19 -28.86 -35.75
CA GLY A 863 5.13 -28.21 -36.67
C GLY A 863 5.26 -26.70 -36.46
N ALA A 864 4.92 -26.20 -35.25
CA ALA A 864 5.20 -24.83 -34.85
C ALA A 864 6.70 -24.51 -34.97
N ASN A 865 7.03 -23.21 -35.04
CA ASN A 865 8.40 -22.66 -35.12
C ASN A 865 9.29 -23.13 -36.32
N GLY A 866 8.84 -24.13 -37.08
CA GLY A 866 9.57 -24.76 -38.18
C GLY A 866 10.21 -26.12 -37.82
N ASP A 867 9.77 -26.74 -36.73
CA ASP A 867 10.26 -28.03 -36.23
C ASP A 867 9.61 -29.22 -36.99
N ALA A 868 10.17 -30.43 -36.86
CA ALA A 868 9.93 -31.55 -37.81
C ALA A 868 9.09 -32.72 -37.28
N ASP A 869 8.04 -32.41 -36.53
CA ASP A 869 7.13 -33.29 -35.81
C ASP A 869 6.61 -34.53 -36.58
N GLN A 870 6.18 -35.55 -35.84
CA GLN A 870 5.67 -36.80 -36.37
C GLN A 870 4.49 -37.38 -35.57
N ILE A 871 3.38 -37.66 -36.25
CA ILE A 871 2.28 -38.43 -35.68
C ILE A 871 2.53 -39.93 -35.88
N ASP A 872 2.82 -40.68 -34.81
CA ASP A 872 3.06 -42.12 -34.90
C ASP A 872 1.73 -42.91 -34.91
N LEU A 873 1.39 -43.46 -36.09
CA LEU A 873 0.25 -44.33 -36.32
C LEU A 873 0.61 -45.83 -36.35
N THR A 874 1.85 -46.22 -36.02
CA THR A 874 2.31 -47.63 -36.08
C THR A 874 1.64 -48.53 -35.03
N ALA A 875 1.04 -47.93 -33.99
CA ALA A 875 0.24 -48.63 -32.99
C ALA A 875 -1.22 -48.88 -33.41
N THR A 876 -1.76 -48.13 -34.39
CA THR A 876 -3.14 -48.33 -34.88
C THR A 876 -3.24 -49.26 -36.09
N ALA A 877 -4.34 -50.02 -36.18
CA ALA A 877 -4.68 -50.83 -37.34
C ALA A 877 -5.61 -50.13 -38.37
N ALA A 878 -5.91 -48.84 -38.20
CA ALA A 878 -6.95 -48.13 -38.94
C ALA A 878 -6.67 -47.97 -40.45
N PHE A 879 -5.44 -47.66 -40.84
CA PHE A 879 -5.06 -47.34 -42.22
C PHE A 879 -4.22 -48.43 -42.87
N ALA A 880 -4.54 -48.78 -44.12
CA ALA A 880 -3.84 -49.85 -44.85
C ALA A 880 -2.60 -49.37 -45.63
N SER A 881 -2.47 -48.06 -45.81
CA SER A 881 -1.31 -47.35 -46.36
C SER A 881 -1.47 -45.83 -46.17
N GLY A 882 -0.39 -45.06 -46.29
CA GLY A 882 -0.48 -43.59 -46.32
C GLY A 882 -1.33 -43.01 -47.47
N GLU A 883 -1.52 -43.74 -48.58
CA GLU A 883 -2.47 -43.33 -49.64
C GLU A 883 -3.93 -43.43 -49.16
N ASP A 884 -4.21 -44.31 -48.18
CA ASP A 884 -5.52 -44.41 -47.52
C ASP A 884 -5.68 -43.36 -46.39
N LEU A 885 -4.59 -42.99 -45.68
CA LEU A 885 -4.60 -41.89 -44.69
C LEU A 885 -4.89 -40.54 -45.35
N MET A 886 -4.09 -40.13 -46.34
CA MET A 886 -4.25 -38.81 -46.98
C MET A 886 -5.54 -38.69 -47.82
N ALA A 887 -6.36 -39.75 -47.87
CA ALA A 887 -7.70 -39.77 -48.42
C ALA A 887 -8.82 -39.73 -47.35
N ALA A 888 -8.46 -39.85 -46.07
CA ALA A 888 -9.33 -39.77 -44.89
C ALA A 888 -9.11 -38.47 -44.09
N LEU A 889 -7.88 -37.97 -44.03
CA LEU A 889 -7.50 -36.69 -43.45
C LEU A 889 -8.27 -35.53 -44.13
N MET A 890 -8.85 -34.64 -43.34
CA MET A 890 -9.53 -33.43 -43.80
C MET A 890 -8.78 -32.20 -43.27
N GLN A 891 -8.19 -31.43 -44.18
CA GLN A 891 -7.46 -30.20 -43.88
C GLN A 891 -8.32 -28.99 -44.25
N GLU A 892 -8.35 -27.99 -43.38
CA GLU A 892 -8.91 -26.65 -43.59
C GLU A 892 -7.89 -25.62 -43.09
N ASP A 893 -8.01 -24.34 -43.48
CA ASP A 893 -6.98 -23.31 -43.23
C ASP A 893 -6.68 -23.17 -41.70
N GLY A 894 -5.56 -23.74 -41.23
CA GLY A 894 -5.08 -23.72 -39.83
C GLY A 894 -5.32 -24.99 -39.01
N HIS A 895 -6.05 -25.99 -39.51
CA HIS A 895 -6.27 -27.26 -38.80
C HIS A 895 -6.54 -28.46 -39.72
N ALA A 896 -5.97 -29.61 -39.35
CA ALA A 896 -6.26 -30.91 -39.94
C ALA A 896 -7.07 -31.78 -38.97
N SER A 897 -7.90 -32.68 -39.50
CA SER A 897 -8.70 -33.60 -38.70
C SER A 897 -8.77 -35.00 -39.31
N LEU A 898 -8.78 -36.00 -38.45
CA LEU A 898 -8.83 -37.42 -38.78
C LEU A 898 -9.88 -38.10 -37.90
N SER A 899 -10.60 -39.10 -38.43
CA SER A 899 -11.61 -39.83 -37.66
C SER A 899 -11.73 -41.27 -38.17
N PHE A 900 -11.63 -42.24 -37.27
CA PHE A 900 -11.60 -43.67 -37.61
C PHE A 900 -12.24 -44.59 -36.56
N ASP A 901 -12.83 -45.69 -37.04
CA ASP A 901 -13.58 -46.65 -36.22
C ASP A 901 -12.65 -47.63 -35.49
N ILE A 902 -12.70 -47.62 -34.15
CA ILE A 902 -11.98 -48.53 -33.26
C ILE A 902 -13.01 -49.51 -32.66
N GLY A 903 -13.19 -50.65 -33.35
CA GLY A 903 -14.08 -51.72 -32.90
C GLY A 903 -15.58 -51.42 -33.08
N ASP A 904 -16.23 -50.93 -32.02
CA ASP A 904 -17.62 -50.44 -32.02
C ASP A 904 -17.69 -48.92 -31.63
N GLU A 905 -16.54 -48.29 -31.40
CA GLU A 905 -16.33 -46.88 -31.03
C GLU A 905 -15.52 -46.14 -32.12
N THR A 906 -15.29 -44.83 -31.98
CA THR A 906 -14.61 -43.99 -32.98
C THR A 906 -13.65 -43.05 -32.25
N GLN A 907 -12.40 -42.96 -32.72
CA GLN A 907 -11.46 -41.92 -32.28
C GLN A 907 -11.44 -40.77 -33.29
N ASN A 908 -11.37 -39.55 -32.77
CA ASN A 908 -11.19 -38.34 -33.57
C ASN A 908 -9.84 -37.73 -33.20
N VAL A 909 -9.09 -37.25 -34.18
CA VAL A 909 -7.86 -36.50 -33.96
C VAL A 909 -8.04 -35.13 -34.60
N LEU A 910 -7.82 -34.08 -33.83
CA LEU A 910 -7.72 -32.71 -34.29
C LEU A 910 -6.25 -32.28 -34.18
N ILE A 911 -5.73 -31.63 -35.21
CA ILE A 911 -4.32 -31.27 -35.33
C ILE A 911 -4.30 -29.82 -35.77
N PHE A 912 -3.90 -28.91 -34.88
CA PHE A 912 -3.60 -27.54 -35.25
C PHE A 912 -2.17 -27.50 -35.79
N SER A 913 -1.96 -26.80 -36.92
CA SER A 913 -0.67 -26.74 -37.61
C SER A 913 -0.63 -25.54 -38.55
N GLU A 914 0.54 -24.92 -38.74
CA GLU A 914 0.70 -23.76 -39.62
C GLU A 914 0.72 -24.12 -41.12
N ASP A 915 1.06 -25.37 -41.48
CA ASP A 915 1.27 -25.82 -42.88
C ASP A 915 0.36 -27.03 -43.26
N ASP A 916 0.14 -27.24 -44.56
CA ASP A 916 -0.63 -28.39 -45.10
C ASP A 916 0.13 -29.72 -44.83
N LEU A 917 -0.37 -30.58 -43.94
CA LEU A 917 0.28 -31.87 -43.60
C LEU A 917 0.53 -32.77 -44.83
N GLU A 918 1.76 -33.24 -45.01
CA GLU A 918 2.20 -34.21 -46.02
C GLU A 918 2.28 -35.65 -45.47
N ALA A 919 2.55 -36.62 -46.36
CA ALA A 919 2.69 -38.04 -45.99
C ALA A 919 4.08 -38.40 -45.43
N SER A 920 4.91 -37.40 -45.10
CA SER A 920 6.16 -37.54 -44.32
C SER A 920 5.90 -37.52 -42.82
N ASP A 921 4.82 -36.87 -42.41
CA ASP A 921 4.60 -36.34 -41.06
C ASP A 921 3.84 -37.37 -40.20
N PHE A 922 3.70 -38.60 -40.73
CA PHE A 922 2.98 -39.72 -40.16
C PHE A 922 3.81 -41.03 -40.28
N ALA A 923 4.04 -41.72 -39.17
CA ALA A 923 4.73 -43.02 -39.17
C ALA A 923 3.78 -44.21 -39.42
N PHE A 924 4.23 -45.24 -40.17
CA PHE A 924 3.44 -46.40 -40.64
C PHE A 924 4.25 -47.70 -40.86
#